data_AF-A0A5E4MHV6-F1
#
_entry.id   AF-A0A5E4MHV6-F1
#
_cell.length_a   1.000
_cell.length_b   1.000
_cell.length_c   1.000
_cell.angle_alpha   90.00
_cell.angle_beta   90.00
_cell.angle_gamma   90.00
#
_symmetry.space_group_name_H-M   'P 1'
#
loop_
_entity.id
_entity.type
_entity.pdbx_description
1 polymer ?
#
loop_
_entity_poly.entity_id
_entity_poly.type
_entity_poly.pdbx_seq_one_letter_code
_entity_poly.pdbx_strand_id
1 'polypeptide(L)'
;MIQMNHIDVSAAQYKRIVLSSAASRYKMESAQSTNVKSTDNRNNDDYYKNVKLVGFAKTDSETLSSSGYKNDGFQWNSSDNLSTNYPAAYRRENNVVPNVPESDTIMLPVYPDPVHRCCTRKVLYKRIPILQWLPKYTLNEHGIPDLVAGITVGLTVIPQAIAFANVAGLPPQIGLYSSFMACFVYTIFGSSKDPAMGPTAIMAIMTRENIHNMGPEFAILLCFITGIVQLIMGFAQLGFLIDFISGPVSAGFTSAAAIVIATSQVKDLLGINIKSNSFLGFWDQLAVHIREISIGDGTLGITCMIVLLLLRKMKDIQIGPLDIKEKSSGQRMISSIIWLISTARNIIVVVFCALLGYLYQKHGNLPFKLSSYVESGLPDFKPPPFEIRAGNETYNFVEMTSKLGSGILVVPLLSILENISLAKFFADGKTVDATQEMLALGACNLISSFVGSMPISGALSRGAVNNASGVKTTFGGVYTGIIVIIALQFFTPYFVYIPKAALAAVIIAAVVFMVELHVIKPMWRTKKLDLIPAFATFLCSLLIRLEVGIVVGIAINVITLLYTLARPRVRVEKQISEFGYEYLVITPDRSLVFPSVEYVRAVVTKAGLKQGLSSIPVVIDCRHIQGADFTAAKGVKSLIDDFVRRNQPLIFYNVKPSVISIFQGVRPAEFNCCNTEQQLHEMLKGYYFSKMQTLTL
;
A
#
# COMPACT_ATOMS: atom_id res chain seq x y z
N MET A 1 -1.42 -8.56 -59.23
CA MET A 1 -2.88 -8.74 -59.35
C MET A 1 -3.34 -9.49 -58.11
N ILE A 2 -4.06 -8.95 -57.14
CA ILE A 2 -5.03 -7.84 -57.10
C ILE A 2 -4.72 -6.93 -55.88
N GLN A 3 -4.99 -5.65 -56.06
CA GLN A 3 -4.57 -4.51 -55.27
C GLN A 3 -5.72 -4.01 -54.36
N MET A 4 -5.36 -3.47 -53.19
CA MET A 4 -5.98 -2.34 -52.44
C MET A 4 -7.53 -2.22 -52.34
N ASN A 5 -8.06 -2.15 -51.10
CA ASN A 5 -8.55 -0.89 -50.50
C ASN A 5 -9.25 -1.05 -49.13
N HIS A 6 -9.01 -0.06 -48.26
CA HIS A 6 -9.73 0.36 -47.03
C HIS A 6 -9.69 -0.52 -45.77
N ILE A 7 -9.17 0.04 -44.68
CA ILE A 7 -9.96 0.59 -43.56
C ILE A 7 -9.07 1.57 -42.79
N ASP A 8 -9.28 2.85 -43.09
CA ASP A 8 -8.68 4.01 -42.43
C ASP A 8 -9.74 4.68 -41.52
N VAL A 9 -10.42 3.86 -40.70
CA VAL A 9 -11.62 4.27 -39.93
C VAL A 9 -11.32 4.55 -38.45
N SER A 10 -10.14 4.18 -37.96
CA SER A 10 -9.82 4.28 -36.51
C SER A 10 -9.56 5.72 -36.03
N ALA A 11 -8.84 6.55 -36.80
CA ALA A 11 -8.44 7.89 -36.34
C ALA A 11 -9.58 8.92 -36.38
N ALA A 12 -10.46 8.85 -37.39
CA ALA A 12 -11.61 9.77 -37.51
C ALA A 12 -12.71 9.47 -36.47
N GLN A 13 -12.87 8.20 -36.10
CA GLN A 13 -13.81 7.76 -35.08
C GLN A 13 -13.31 8.11 -33.67
N TYR A 14 -12.00 8.06 -33.43
CA TYR A 14 -11.37 8.56 -32.20
C TYR A 14 -11.51 10.08 -32.06
N LYS A 15 -11.29 10.85 -33.14
CA LYS A 15 -11.46 12.31 -33.14
C LYS A 15 -12.93 12.72 -32.93
N ARG A 16 -13.90 11.98 -33.47
CA ARG A 16 -15.35 12.20 -33.22
C ARG A 16 -15.79 11.89 -31.78
N ILE A 17 -15.21 10.88 -31.13
CA ILE A 17 -15.56 10.53 -29.74
C ILE A 17 -14.96 11.54 -28.75
N VAL A 18 -13.73 11.99 -29.00
CA VAL A 18 -13.08 13.03 -28.17
C VAL A 18 -13.78 14.38 -28.36
N LEU A 19 -14.16 14.74 -29.60
CA LEU A 19 -14.92 15.96 -29.88
C LEU A 19 -16.37 15.89 -29.37
N SER A 20 -17.04 14.73 -29.38
CA SER A 20 -18.39 14.61 -28.80
C SER A 20 -18.38 14.66 -27.27
N SER A 21 -17.32 14.14 -26.63
CA SER A 21 -17.07 14.27 -25.18
C SER A 21 -16.72 15.70 -24.77
N ALA A 22 -16.03 16.47 -25.62
CA ALA A 22 -15.73 17.88 -25.38
C ALA A 22 -16.97 18.76 -25.62
N ALA A 23 -17.77 18.48 -26.67
CA ALA A 23 -19.00 19.19 -26.97
C ALA A 23 -20.11 18.94 -25.94
N SER A 24 -20.18 17.74 -25.33
CA SER A 24 -21.14 17.46 -24.25
C SER A 24 -20.75 18.09 -22.91
N ARG A 25 -19.46 18.34 -22.65
CA ARG A 25 -19.01 19.17 -21.52
C ARG A 25 -19.31 20.66 -21.72
N TYR A 26 -19.09 21.20 -22.93
CA TYR A 26 -19.45 22.59 -23.26
C TYR A 26 -20.97 22.83 -23.28
N LYS A 27 -21.78 21.81 -23.63
CA LYS A 27 -23.25 21.90 -23.59
C LYS A 27 -23.82 21.81 -22.17
N MET A 28 -23.10 21.21 -21.22
CA MET A 28 -23.47 21.23 -19.79
C MET A 28 -23.08 22.56 -19.13
N GLU A 29 -21.94 23.16 -19.49
CA GLU A 29 -21.54 24.48 -18.97
C GLU A 29 -22.36 25.64 -19.57
N SER A 30 -22.79 25.54 -20.84
CA SER A 30 -23.69 26.56 -21.44
C SER A 30 -25.16 26.46 -21.00
N ALA A 31 -25.60 25.30 -20.49
CA ALA A 31 -26.96 25.15 -19.93
C ALA A 31 -27.12 25.70 -18.50
N GLN A 32 -26.00 26.02 -17.81
CA GLN A 32 -26.00 26.73 -16.53
C GLN A 32 -25.85 28.27 -16.69
N SER A 33 -25.63 28.78 -17.90
CA SER A 33 -25.39 30.22 -18.17
C SER A 33 -26.56 30.93 -18.86
N THR A 34 -27.66 30.24 -19.20
CA THR A 34 -28.81 30.83 -19.89
C THR A 34 -30.09 30.68 -19.07
N ASN A 35 -30.16 31.38 -17.94
CA ASN A 35 -31.44 31.67 -17.32
C ASN A 35 -31.45 32.97 -16.49
N VAL A 36 -30.83 34.05 -16.99
CA VAL A 36 -31.18 35.42 -16.56
C VAL A 36 -30.97 36.42 -17.72
N LYS A 37 -32.02 36.63 -18.51
CA LYS A 37 -32.40 37.95 -19.08
C LYS A 37 -33.87 38.05 -18.69
N SER A 38 -34.35 39.04 -17.94
CA SER A 38 -34.25 40.48 -18.14
C SER A 38 -34.86 41.19 -16.93
N THR A 39 -34.19 42.20 -16.35
CA THR A 39 -34.73 43.56 -16.08
C THR A 39 -33.77 44.37 -15.20
N ASP A 40 -33.49 45.58 -15.66
CA ASP A 40 -33.04 46.81 -14.98
C ASP A 40 -31.69 46.93 -14.24
N ASN A 41 -30.74 47.54 -14.96
CA ASN A 41 -29.99 48.76 -14.63
C ASN A 41 -29.74 49.12 -13.15
N ARG A 42 -28.47 49.07 -12.72
CA ARG A 42 -27.68 50.22 -12.22
C ARG A 42 -26.25 49.81 -11.80
N ASN A 43 -25.27 50.46 -12.45
CA ASN A 43 -23.94 50.90 -12.02
C ASN A 43 -22.96 50.00 -11.21
N ASN A 44 -21.76 49.94 -11.79
CA ASN A 44 -20.41 50.04 -11.23
C ASN A 44 -19.68 48.79 -10.69
N ASP A 45 -18.63 48.45 -11.45
CA ASP A 45 -17.22 48.33 -11.06
C ASP A 45 -16.89 47.57 -9.78
N ASP A 46 -16.46 46.31 -9.95
CA ASP A 46 -15.06 45.90 -9.73
C ASP A 46 -14.96 44.36 -9.81
N TYR A 47 -13.73 43.87 -9.98
CA TYR A 47 -13.31 42.46 -9.88
C TYR A 47 -13.51 41.57 -11.11
N TYR A 48 -12.51 41.52 -12.01
CA TYR A 48 -12.01 40.24 -12.56
C TYR A 48 -10.58 40.40 -13.11
N LYS A 49 -9.59 39.92 -12.36
CA LYS A 49 -8.32 39.40 -12.89
C LYS A 49 -7.64 38.56 -11.81
N ASN A 50 -7.73 37.23 -11.91
CA ASN A 50 -6.67 36.25 -11.66
C ASN A 50 -7.25 34.83 -11.49
N VAL A 51 -7.23 34.03 -12.55
CA VAL A 51 -7.15 32.56 -12.46
C VAL A 51 -5.87 32.15 -13.17
N LYS A 52 -4.83 31.80 -12.41
CA LYS A 52 -3.59 31.18 -12.89
C LYS A 52 -3.69 29.67 -12.68
N LEU A 53 -3.58 28.93 -13.78
CA LEU A 53 -3.33 27.49 -13.82
C LEU A 53 -1.91 27.21 -13.27
N VAL A 54 -1.79 26.27 -12.32
CA VAL A 54 -0.51 25.81 -11.80
C VAL A 54 0.06 24.74 -12.74
N GLY A 55 1.16 25.08 -13.41
CA GLY A 55 2.04 24.17 -14.12
C GLY A 55 3.45 24.25 -13.55
N PHE A 56 4.01 23.06 -13.27
CA PHE A 56 5.40 22.68 -13.03
C PHE A 56 6.47 23.78 -12.85
N ALA A 57 7.11 23.72 -11.67
CA ALA A 57 8.30 24.48 -11.32
C ALA A 57 9.50 24.15 -12.22
N LYS A 58 10.12 25.19 -12.76
CA LYS A 58 11.52 25.26 -13.18
C LYS A 58 12.17 26.40 -12.39
N THR A 59 13.40 26.15 -11.99
CA THR A 59 14.36 26.91 -11.18
C THR A 59 14.47 28.42 -11.45
N ASP A 60 14.57 29.15 -10.34
CA ASP A 60 15.38 30.33 -10.01
C ASP A 60 15.58 31.46 -11.03
N SER A 61 14.96 32.60 -10.73
CA SER A 61 15.57 33.93 -10.85
C SER A 61 14.68 35.00 -10.18
N GLU A 62 15.23 35.68 -9.17
CA GLU A 62 14.94 37.06 -8.72
C GLU A 62 13.48 37.41 -8.34
N THR A 63 13.17 37.79 -7.10
CA THR A 63 13.43 39.15 -6.61
C THR A 63 13.17 39.25 -5.10
N LEU A 64 14.14 39.83 -4.39
CA LEU A 64 13.98 40.42 -3.06
C LEU A 64 13.21 41.74 -3.16
N SER A 65 12.27 41.96 -2.24
CA SER A 65 12.01 43.20 -1.48
C SER A 65 10.67 43.02 -0.75
N SER A 66 10.42 43.44 0.50
CA SER A 66 11.12 44.27 1.47
C SER A 66 10.44 44.09 2.85
N SER A 67 11.03 44.71 3.89
CA SER A 67 10.63 44.83 5.30
C SER A 67 11.12 43.71 6.22
N GLY A 68 12.02 43.94 7.18
CA GLY A 68 12.67 45.15 7.63
C GLY A 68 13.35 44.85 8.96
N TYR A 69 14.66 45.10 9.06
CA TYR A 69 15.35 45.22 10.34
C TYR A 69 16.43 46.30 10.25
N LYS A 70 16.43 47.10 11.31
CA LYS A 70 17.17 48.34 11.58
C LYS A 70 18.70 48.13 11.64
N ASN A 71 19.42 49.18 11.23
CA ASN A 71 20.60 49.83 11.86
C ASN A 71 21.72 48.94 12.44
N ASP A 72 23.02 49.16 12.19
CA ASP A 72 23.80 50.39 12.00
C ASP A 72 25.11 50.07 11.23
N GLY A 73 25.75 51.08 10.64
CA GLY A 73 27.22 51.07 10.50
C GLY A 73 27.82 51.29 9.11
N PHE A 74 27.92 52.57 8.75
CA PHE A 74 29.09 53.21 8.13
C PHE A 74 29.49 52.94 6.65
N GLN A 75 29.30 54.02 5.89
CA GLN A 75 29.80 54.49 4.60
C GLN A 75 31.16 53.95 4.08
N TRP A 76 31.26 53.80 2.75
CA TRP A 76 32.10 54.68 1.90
C TRP A 76 31.52 54.78 0.48
N ASN A 77 31.75 55.94 -0.13
CA ASN A 77 31.04 56.53 -1.25
C ASN A 77 31.84 56.40 -2.55
N SER A 78 31.11 56.45 -3.67
CA SER A 78 31.46 57.12 -4.93
C SER A 78 32.37 56.43 -5.98
N SER A 79 31.69 56.06 -7.07
CA SER A 79 31.85 56.58 -8.45
C SER A 79 33.20 56.52 -9.16
N ASP A 80 33.19 55.91 -10.36
CA ASP A 80 33.58 56.50 -11.68
C ASP A 80 34.04 55.38 -12.62
N ASN A 81 33.28 55.06 -13.68
CA ASN A 81 33.19 55.70 -15.00
C ASN A 81 34.20 55.16 -16.03
N LEU A 82 33.68 55.07 -17.25
CA LEU A 82 34.32 54.93 -18.56
C LEU A 82 34.65 53.53 -19.13
N SER A 83 33.81 53.21 -20.12
CA SER A 83 34.04 52.48 -21.36
C SER A 83 35.36 52.85 -22.07
N THR A 84 36.03 52.00 -22.85
CA THR A 84 35.62 51.47 -24.17
C THR A 84 36.80 50.65 -24.77
N ASN A 85 36.48 49.80 -25.75
CA ASN A 85 37.31 49.33 -26.89
C ASN A 85 37.81 47.86 -26.91
N TYR A 86 37.12 47.09 -27.77
CA TYR A 86 37.53 45.87 -28.51
C TYR A 86 38.70 46.16 -29.49
N PRO A 87 39.25 45.21 -30.33
CA PRO A 87 38.94 43.78 -30.60
C PRO A 87 40.15 42.81 -30.85
N ALA A 88 39.84 41.51 -30.97
CA ALA A 88 40.32 40.48 -31.92
C ALA A 88 41.82 40.02 -32.06
N ALA A 89 41.99 38.69 -31.83
CA ALA A 89 42.53 37.65 -32.73
C ALA A 89 44.05 37.27 -32.81
N TYR A 90 44.25 35.96 -33.03
CA TYR A 90 45.41 35.18 -33.55
C TYR A 90 46.52 34.60 -32.63
N ARG A 91 46.34 33.31 -32.26
CA ARG A 91 47.11 32.08 -32.62
C ARG A 91 48.67 32.03 -32.56
N ARG A 92 49.14 30.89 -31.98
CA ARG A 92 50.48 30.20 -31.96
C ARG A 92 51.49 30.74 -30.93
N GLU A 93 52.30 29.95 -30.20
CA GLU A 93 52.90 28.64 -30.48
C GLU A 93 53.43 27.93 -29.19
N ASN A 94 53.40 26.59 -29.20
CA ASN A 94 54.22 25.57 -28.52
C ASN A 94 55.21 25.96 -27.40
N ASN A 95 55.15 25.29 -26.23
CA ASN A 95 55.96 24.10 -25.89
C ASN A 95 56.00 23.78 -24.38
N VAL A 96 56.27 22.50 -24.10
CA VAL A 96 56.79 21.89 -22.86
C VAL A 96 55.78 21.40 -21.81
N VAL A 97 55.58 20.08 -21.83
CA VAL A 97 55.04 19.21 -20.78
C VAL A 97 56.00 19.17 -19.58
N PRO A 98 55.49 19.17 -18.33
CA PRO A 98 56.16 18.44 -17.27
C PRO A 98 55.30 17.28 -16.76
N ASN A 99 55.99 16.14 -16.69
CA ASN A 99 55.62 14.83 -16.18
C ASN A 99 54.79 14.85 -14.87
N VAL A 100 53.70 14.09 -14.86
CA VAL A 100 53.04 13.59 -13.66
C VAL A 100 53.72 12.27 -13.27
N PRO A 101 54.23 12.08 -12.04
CA PRO A 101 54.70 10.78 -11.62
C PRO A 101 53.51 9.86 -11.32
N GLU A 102 53.54 8.68 -11.94
CA GLU A 102 52.75 7.51 -11.57
C GLU A 102 53.12 7.07 -10.15
N SER A 103 52.15 7.09 -9.25
CA SER A 103 52.10 6.16 -8.13
C SER A 103 50.65 5.80 -7.87
N ASP A 104 50.29 4.61 -8.31
CA ASP A 104 49.04 3.93 -8.03
C ASP A 104 48.74 3.95 -6.53
N THR A 105 47.64 4.59 -6.17
CA THR A 105 46.85 4.16 -5.02
C THR A 105 45.39 4.35 -5.39
N ILE A 106 44.78 3.27 -5.89
CA ILE A 106 43.33 3.18 -6.03
C ILE A 106 42.75 3.42 -4.63
N MET A 107 42.23 4.62 -4.40
CA MET A 107 41.38 4.91 -3.24
C MET A 107 40.13 4.07 -3.41
N LEU A 108 40.14 2.87 -2.83
CA LEU A 108 38.94 2.10 -2.57
C LEU A 108 37.95 3.03 -1.88
N PRO A 109 36.67 3.07 -2.30
CA PRO A 109 35.67 3.83 -1.58
C PRO A 109 35.65 3.29 -0.15
N VAL A 110 36.14 4.10 0.79
CA VAL A 110 36.07 3.81 2.21
C VAL A 110 34.58 3.71 2.53
N TYR A 111 34.07 2.49 2.63
CA TYR A 111 32.75 2.22 3.15
C TYR A 111 32.74 2.76 4.59
N PRO A 112 31.94 3.79 4.92
CA PRO A 112 31.92 4.29 6.28
C PRO A 112 31.32 3.23 7.20
N ASP A 113 31.98 2.98 8.32
CA ASP A 113 31.62 1.96 9.31
C ASP A 113 30.12 1.97 9.66
N PRO A 114 29.44 0.81 9.62
CA PRO A 114 27.99 0.73 9.89
C PRO A 114 27.61 1.09 11.34
N VAL A 115 28.58 1.04 12.27
CA VAL A 115 28.31 1.18 13.72
C VAL A 115 28.12 2.65 14.13
N HIS A 116 28.79 3.61 13.49
CA HIS A 116 28.67 5.03 13.83
C HIS A 116 27.36 5.71 13.36
N ARG A 117 26.54 5.02 12.54
CA ARG A 117 25.22 5.54 12.10
C ARG A 117 24.05 5.23 13.04
N CYS A 118 24.22 4.34 14.02
CA CYS A 118 23.10 3.92 14.88
C CYS A 118 22.54 5.04 15.77
N CYS A 119 23.36 6.05 16.14
CA CYS A 119 22.97 7.09 17.11
C CYS A 119 23.00 8.51 16.53
N THR A 120 22.71 8.69 15.24
CA THR A 120 22.55 10.04 14.69
C THR A 120 21.20 10.63 15.08
N ARG A 121 21.14 11.94 15.41
CA ARG A 121 19.89 12.67 15.72
C ARG A 121 18.78 12.45 14.68
N LYS A 122 19.14 12.30 13.40
CA LYS A 122 18.22 11.96 12.29
C LYS A 122 17.57 10.58 12.45
N VAL A 123 18.32 9.56 12.90
CA VAL A 123 17.79 8.22 13.14
C VAL A 123 16.85 8.23 14.34
N LEU A 124 17.19 8.96 15.41
CA LEU A 124 16.32 9.11 16.57
C LEU A 124 14.96 9.74 16.19
N TYR A 125 14.97 10.85 15.45
CA TYR A 125 13.74 11.46 14.96
C TYR A 125 12.95 10.53 14.04
N LYS A 126 13.62 9.70 13.23
CA LYS A 126 12.96 8.75 12.33
C LYS A 126 12.32 7.58 13.10
N ARG A 127 12.98 7.09 14.15
CA ARG A 127 12.54 5.92 14.95
C ARG A 127 11.54 6.26 16.04
N ILE A 128 11.55 7.50 16.53
CA ILE A 128 10.63 8.00 17.55
C ILE A 128 9.93 9.26 16.99
N PRO A 129 8.91 9.08 16.12
CA PRO A 129 8.26 10.19 15.41
C PRO A 129 7.61 11.23 16.32
N ILE A 130 7.24 10.87 17.56
CA ILE A 130 6.72 11.83 18.54
C ILE A 130 7.63 13.04 18.75
N LEU A 131 8.96 12.85 18.67
CA LEU A 131 9.91 13.95 18.81
C LEU A 131 9.88 14.94 17.64
N GLN A 132 9.29 14.58 16.50
CA GLN A 132 9.16 15.47 15.34
C GLN A 132 7.89 16.31 15.39
N TRP A 133 6.75 15.71 15.76
CA TRP A 133 5.45 16.39 15.69
C TRP A 133 5.06 17.06 17.01
N LEU A 134 5.45 16.51 18.17
CA LEU A 134 5.09 17.05 19.48
C LEU A 134 5.57 18.51 19.68
N PRO A 135 6.80 18.91 19.29
CA PRO A 135 7.23 20.30 19.40
C PRO A 135 6.46 21.29 18.50
N LYS A 136 5.78 20.79 17.47
CA LYS A 136 4.97 21.58 16.53
C LYS A 136 3.48 21.56 16.88
N TYR A 137 3.13 20.93 18.00
CA TYR A 137 1.74 20.71 18.38
C TYR A 137 1.11 21.99 18.96
N THR A 138 0.06 22.47 18.30
CA THR A 138 -0.73 23.62 18.74
C THR A 138 -2.13 23.15 19.16
N LEU A 139 -2.58 23.53 20.37
CA LEU A 139 -3.86 23.10 20.95
C LEU A 139 -5.07 23.46 20.08
N ASN A 140 -5.05 24.65 19.46
CA ASN A 140 -6.19 25.12 18.66
C ASN A 140 -6.29 24.41 17.30
N GLU A 141 -5.17 24.16 16.62
CA GLU A 141 -5.19 23.58 15.27
C GLU A 141 -5.19 22.05 15.29
N HIS A 142 -4.53 21.44 16.28
CA HIS A 142 -4.34 19.99 16.37
C HIS A 142 -5.17 19.36 17.50
N GLY A 143 -5.26 20.05 18.65
CA GLY A 143 -5.95 19.55 19.84
C GLY A 143 -7.42 19.26 19.65
N ILE A 144 -8.18 20.22 19.12
CA ILE A 144 -9.63 20.05 18.92
C ILE A 144 -9.93 18.94 17.89
N PRO A 145 -9.30 18.91 16.69
CA PRO A 145 -9.54 17.81 15.75
C PRO A 145 -9.13 16.44 16.29
N ASP A 146 -8.00 16.34 17.00
CA ASP A 146 -7.54 15.08 17.57
C ASP A 146 -8.46 14.60 18.71
N LEU A 147 -9.02 15.52 19.51
CA LEU A 147 -10.01 15.20 20.54
C LEU A 147 -11.31 14.66 19.92
N VAL A 148 -11.84 15.36 18.92
CA VAL A 148 -13.07 14.95 18.21
C VAL A 148 -12.86 13.58 17.56
N ALA A 149 -11.74 13.39 16.86
CA ALA A 149 -11.41 12.12 16.24
C ALA A 149 -11.23 11.00 17.28
N GLY A 150 -10.51 11.28 18.36
CA GLY A 150 -10.24 10.30 19.41
C GLY A 150 -11.49 9.83 20.16
N ILE A 151 -12.41 10.74 20.49
CA ILE A 151 -13.72 10.40 21.09
C ILE A 151 -14.53 9.56 20.10
N THR A 152 -14.60 9.99 18.84
CA THR A 152 -15.39 9.34 17.80
C THR A 152 -14.91 7.91 17.52
N VAL A 153 -13.59 7.72 17.45
CA VAL A 153 -12.97 6.40 17.29
C VAL A 153 -13.12 5.58 18.56
N GLY A 154 -12.96 6.16 19.75
CA GLY A 154 -13.15 5.49 21.05
C GLY A 154 -14.55 4.89 21.20
N LEU A 155 -15.58 5.67 20.88
CA LEU A 155 -16.98 5.22 20.87
C LEU A 155 -17.22 4.09 19.86
N THR A 156 -16.49 4.09 18.73
CA THR A 156 -16.57 3.03 17.71
C THR A 156 -15.85 1.75 18.16
N VAL A 157 -14.72 1.89 18.84
CA VAL A 157 -13.83 0.81 19.26
C VAL A 157 -14.46 -0.07 20.33
N ILE A 158 -15.14 0.49 21.33
CA ILE A 158 -15.71 -0.27 22.46
C ILE A 158 -16.59 -1.45 22.01
N PRO A 159 -17.67 -1.25 21.22
CA PRO A 159 -18.51 -2.35 20.79
C PRO A 159 -17.79 -3.30 19.82
N GLN A 160 -16.90 -2.77 18.97
CA GLN A 160 -16.10 -3.59 18.06
C GLN A 160 -15.15 -4.52 18.80
N ALA A 161 -14.48 -4.03 19.83
CA ALA A 161 -13.53 -4.77 20.65
C ALA A 161 -14.19 -5.95 21.36
N ILE A 162 -15.36 -5.72 21.98
CA ILE A 162 -16.19 -6.76 22.60
C ILE A 162 -16.58 -7.81 21.56
N ALA A 163 -17.03 -7.37 20.39
CA ALA A 163 -17.46 -8.27 19.34
C ALA A 163 -16.28 -9.09 18.77
N PHE A 164 -15.10 -8.49 18.58
CA PHE A 164 -13.90 -9.18 18.10
C PHE A 164 -13.32 -10.16 19.12
N ALA A 165 -13.40 -9.88 20.42
CA ALA A 165 -13.09 -10.89 21.43
C ALA A 165 -14.00 -12.13 21.30
N ASN A 166 -15.30 -11.94 21.08
CA ASN A 166 -16.23 -13.04 20.82
C ASN A 166 -15.88 -13.81 19.53
N VAL A 167 -15.44 -13.12 18.46
CA VAL A 167 -14.96 -13.77 17.24
C VAL A 167 -13.69 -14.60 17.49
N ALA A 168 -12.78 -14.08 18.32
CA ALA A 168 -11.59 -14.81 18.77
C ALA A 168 -11.94 -15.99 19.71
N GLY A 169 -13.18 -16.06 20.19
CA GLY A 169 -13.64 -17.01 21.19
C GLY A 169 -12.98 -16.77 22.56
N LEU A 170 -12.71 -15.50 22.86
CA LEU A 170 -12.10 -15.01 24.07
C LEU A 170 -13.10 -14.22 24.92
N PRO A 171 -12.87 -14.08 26.23
CA PRO A 171 -13.66 -13.20 27.07
C PRO A 171 -13.69 -11.75 26.55
N PRO A 172 -14.84 -11.05 26.59
CA PRO A 172 -15.00 -9.69 26.08
C PRO A 172 -13.97 -8.68 26.59
N GLN A 173 -13.52 -8.80 27.84
CA GLN A 173 -12.54 -7.89 28.43
C GLN A 173 -11.21 -7.88 27.68
N ILE A 174 -10.79 -9.02 27.11
CA ILE A 174 -9.53 -9.09 26.34
C ILE A 174 -9.57 -8.19 25.11
N GLY A 175 -10.73 -8.08 24.47
CA GLY A 175 -10.91 -7.16 23.35
C GLY A 175 -10.70 -5.70 23.78
N LEU A 176 -11.29 -5.33 24.92
CA LEU A 176 -11.14 -3.98 25.49
C LEU A 176 -9.70 -3.71 25.95
N TYR A 177 -9.04 -4.69 26.56
CA TYR A 177 -7.62 -4.60 26.95
C TYR A 177 -6.72 -4.37 25.72
N SER A 178 -7.05 -5.00 24.61
CA SER A 178 -6.35 -4.86 23.34
C SER A 178 -6.56 -3.49 22.68
N SER A 179 -7.44 -2.64 23.21
CA SER A 179 -7.90 -1.42 22.55
C SER A 179 -7.35 -0.12 23.13
N PHE A 180 -6.61 -0.16 24.26
CA PHE A 180 -6.11 1.05 24.91
C PHE A 180 -4.58 1.17 24.88
N MET A 181 -3.84 0.12 25.26
CA MET A 181 -2.39 0.22 25.48
C MET A 181 -1.64 0.59 24.19
N ALA A 182 -2.02 -0.07 23.09
CA ALA A 182 -1.47 0.18 21.78
C ALA A 182 -1.66 1.61 21.28
N CYS A 183 -2.73 2.29 21.70
CA CYS A 183 -2.94 3.68 21.33
C CYS A 183 -1.84 4.57 21.91
N PHE A 184 -1.47 4.37 23.17
CA PHE A 184 -0.39 5.12 23.82
C PHE A 184 0.97 4.80 23.21
N VAL A 185 1.25 3.53 22.95
CA VAL A 185 2.51 3.08 22.33
C VAL A 185 2.64 3.63 20.90
N TYR A 186 1.56 3.58 20.12
CA TYR A 186 1.56 4.06 18.75
C TYR A 186 1.67 5.59 18.67
N THR A 187 1.18 6.35 19.66
CA THR A 187 1.44 7.80 19.72
C THR A 187 2.94 8.11 19.77
N ILE A 188 3.74 7.26 20.41
CA ILE A 188 5.19 7.42 20.55
C ILE A 188 5.93 6.98 19.27
N PHE A 189 5.65 5.78 18.77
CA PHE A 189 6.44 5.14 17.71
C PHE A 189 5.82 5.22 16.30
N GLY A 190 4.52 5.45 16.20
CA GLY A 190 3.76 5.47 14.95
C GLY A 190 4.14 6.66 14.06
N SER A 191 4.21 6.42 12.75
CA SER A 191 4.59 7.46 11.77
C SER A 191 3.40 8.06 11.03
N SER A 192 2.29 7.30 10.93
CA SER A 192 1.05 7.74 10.29
C SER A 192 -0.04 8.08 11.30
N LYS A 193 -0.80 9.15 11.05
CA LYS A 193 -1.85 9.68 11.95
C LYS A 193 -3.17 8.89 11.90
N ASP A 194 -3.47 8.26 10.76
CA ASP A 194 -4.77 7.66 10.48
C ASP A 194 -4.97 6.28 11.13
N PRO A 195 -3.94 5.42 11.26
CA PRO A 195 -4.08 4.13 11.92
C PRO A 195 -4.53 4.25 13.39
N ALA A 196 -5.74 3.78 13.66
CA ALA A 196 -6.25 3.59 15.01
C ALA A 196 -5.98 2.14 15.45
N MET A 197 -5.04 1.96 16.38
CA MET A 197 -4.63 0.65 16.88
C MET A 197 -5.72 -0.04 17.70
N GLY A 198 -5.79 -1.37 17.60
CA GLY A 198 -6.63 -2.22 18.46
C GLY A 198 -6.97 -3.55 17.78
N PRO A 199 -7.90 -4.36 18.34
CA PRO A 199 -8.26 -5.62 17.73
C PRO A 199 -8.95 -5.39 16.38
N THR A 200 -8.64 -6.24 15.40
CA THR A 200 -9.29 -6.26 14.09
C THR A 200 -10.03 -7.59 13.90
N ALA A 201 -10.99 -7.61 12.98
CA ALA A 201 -11.72 -8.84 12.65
C ALA A 201 -10.78 -9.94 12.14
N ILE A 202 -9.79 -9.58 11.32
CA ILE A 202 -8.79 -10.53 10.82
C ILE A 202 -7.93 -11.04 11.97
N MET A 203 -7.41 -10.16 12.84
CA MET A 203 -6.63 -10.60 14.01
C MET A 203 -7.43 -11.50 14.95
N ALA A 204 -8.72 -11.23 15.13
CA ALA A 204 -9.60 -12.08 15.93
C ALA A 204 -9.75 -13.49 15.36
N ILE A 205 -10.01 -13.62 14.05
CA ILE A 205 -10.12 -14.93 13.38
C ILE A 205 -8.77 -15.64 13.37
N MET A 206 -7.68 -14.92 13.07
CA MET A 206 -6.33 -15.50 13.09
C MET A 206 -5.95 -15.98 14.48
N THR A 207 -6.35 -15.26 15.52
CA THR A 207 -6.17 -15.72 16.90
C THR A 207 -7.00 -16.99 17.13
N ARG A 208 -8.29 -16.99 16.78
CA ARG A 208 -9.19 -18.15 16.93
C ARG A 208 -8.65 -19.41 16.28
N GLU A 209 -8.18 -19.31 15.04
CA GLU A 209 -7.69 -20.44 14.26
C GLU A 209 -6.40 -21.05 14.81
N ASN A 210 -5.55 -20.24 15.45
CA ASN A 210 -4.22 -20.67 15.92
C ASN A 210 -4.15 -21.00 17.42
N ILE A 211 -5.11 -20.54 18.25
CA ILE A 211 -5.14 -20.91 19.68
C ILE A 211 -5.88 -22.23 19.97
N HIS A 212 -6.55 -22.84 18.99
CA HIS A 212 -7.23 -24.14 19.11
C HIS A 212 -8.13 -24.34 20.35
N ASN A 213 -8.78 -23.28 20.84
CA ASN A 213 -9.57 -23.28 22.09
C ASN A 213 -8.78 -23.51 23.40
N MET A 214 -7.45 -23.33 23.38
CA MET A 214 -6.59 -23.58 24.55
C MET A 214 -6.60 -22.47 25.61
N GLY A 215 -7.42 -21.43 25.42
CA GLY A 215 -7.64 -20.38 26.42
C GLY A 215 -7.07 -19.00 26.02
N PRO A 216 -7.35 -17.97 26.83
CA PRO A 216 -6.88 -16.60 26.61
C PRO A 216 -5.37 -16.42 26.71
N GLU A 217 -4.70 -17.26 27.49
CA GLU A 217 -3.26 -17.18 27.72
C GLU A 217 -2.46 -17.42 26.42
N PHE A 218 -2.92 -18.33 25.56
CA PHE A 218 -2.34 -18.56 24.23
C PHE A 218 -2.48 -17.34 23.31
N ALA A 219 -3.59 -16.60 23.40
CA ALA A 219 -3.78 -15.38 22.63
C ALA A 219 -2.83 -14.27 23.10
N ILE A 220 -2.61 -14.15 24.42
CA ILE A 220 -1.67 -13.19 25.00
C ILE A 220 -0.23 -13.54 24.60
N LEU A 221 0.16 -14.81 24.64
CA LEU A 221 1.48 -15.24 24.17
C LEU A 221 1.65 -15.00 22.66
N LEU A 222 0.62 -15.29 21.85
CA LEU A 222 0.65 -15.01 20.41
C LEU A 222 0.82 -13.52 20.13
N CYS A 223 0.20 -12.64 20.93
CA CYS A 223 0.40 -11.18 20.86
C CYS A 223 1.85 -10.79 21.15
N PHE A 224 2.45 -11.35 22.21
CA PHE A 224 3.85 -11.12 22.55
C PHE A 224 4.81 -11.56 21.45
N ILE A 225 4.67 -12.82 20.98
CA ILE A 225 5.48 -13.36 19.88
C ILE A 225 5.28 -12.52 18.61
N THR A 226 4.04 -12.07 18.37
CA THR A 226 3.75 -11.20 17.24
C THR A 226 4.54 -9.91 17.30
N GLY A 227 4.59 -9.26 18.47
CA GLY A 227 5.42 -8.07 18.68
C GLY A 227 6.90 -8.32 18.41
N ILE A 228 7.44 -9.44 18.90
CA ILE A 228 8.85 -9.81 18.69
C ILE A 228 9.15 -10.02 17.21
N VAL A 229 8.34 -10.82 16.50
CA VAL A 229 8.55 -11.10 15.08
C VAL A 229 8.50 -9.80 14.26
N GLN A 230 7.54 -8.92 14.53
CA GLN A 230 7.42 -7.63 13.85
C GLN A 230 8.63 -6.72 14.12
N LEU A 231 9.12 -6.69 15.36
CA LEU A 231 10.35 -5.95 15.71
C LEU A 231 11.57 -6.51 14.98
N ILE A 232 11.75 -7.85 14.95
CA ILE A 232 12.84 -8.50 14.21
C ILE A 232 12.77 -8.13 12.73
N MET A 233 11.58 -8.24 12.12
CA MET A 233 11.40 -7.88 10.71
C MET A 233 11.67 -6.38 10.46
N GLY A 234 11.27 -5.51 11.38
CA GLY A 234 11.53 -4.07 11.32
C GLY A 234 13.01 -3.72 11.46
N PHE A 235 13.74 -4.39 12.37
CA PHE A 235 15.19 -4.21 12.52
C PHE A 235 15.96 -4.75 11.30
N ALA A 236 15.51 -5.87 10.74
CA ALA A 236 16.04 -6.43 9.50
C ALA A 236 15.65 -5.64 8.23
N GLN A 237 14.90 -4.53 8.37
CA GLN A 237 14.46 -3.65 7.28
C GLN A 237 13.67 -4.39 6.18
N LEU A 238 12.87 -5.38 6.59
CA LEU A 238 12.06 -6.20 5.67
C LEU A 238 10.81 -5.46 5.14
N GLY A 239 10.77 -4.13 5.25
CA GLY A 239 9.67 -3.30 4.72
C GLY A 239 9.46 -3.47 3.21
N PHE A 240 10.51 -3.81 2.47
CA PHE A 240 10.43 -4.07 1.02
C PHE A 240 9.58 -5.31 0.69
N LEU A 241 9.41 -6.27 1.62
CA LEU A 241 8.61 -7.48 1.38
C LEU A 241 7.14 -7.14 1.14
N ILE A 242 6.64 -6.07 1.75
CA ILE A 242 5.25 -5.63 1.57
C ILE A 242 4.99 -5.15 0.14
N ASP A 243 6.01 -4.68 -0.58
CA ASP A 243 5.85 -4.22 -1.96
C ASP A 243 5.65 -5.37 -2.97
N PHE A 244 5.87 -6.63 -2.56
CA PHE A 244 5.52 -7.81 -3.36
C PHE A 244 4.03 -8.20 -3.27
N ILE A 245 3.28 -7.57 -2.37
CA ILE A 245 1.85 -7.79 -2.21
C ILE A 245 1.12 -6.82 -3.13
N SER A 246 0.68 -7.33 -4.28
CA SER A 246 0.04 -6.49 -5.30
C SER A 246 -1.40 -6.13 -4.91
N GLY A 247 -1.91 -5.03 -5.47
CA GLY A 247 -3.31 -4.63 -5.33
C GLY A 247 -4.32 -5.75 -5.60
N PRO A 248 -4.17 -6.56 -6.68
CA PRO A 248 -4.98 -7.76 -6.93
C PRO A 248 -5.00 -8.78 -5.78
N VAL A 249 -3.84 -9.09 -5.19
CA VAL A 249 -3.74 -10.03 -4.07
C VAL A 249 -4.45 -9.45 -2.84
N SER A 250 -4.20 -8.17 -2.54
CA SER A 250 -4.86 -7.47 -1.44
C SER A 250 -6.39 -7.49 -1.59
N ALA A 251 -6.93 -7.11 -2.75
CA ALA A 251 -8.36 -7.08 -3.01
C ALA A 251 -9.02 -8.47 -2.91
N GLY A 252 -8.33 -9.51 -3.40
CA GLY A 252 -8.79 -10.90 -3.27
C GLY A 252 -8.82 -11.37 -1.82
N PHE A 253 -7.78 -11.06 -1.05
CA PHE A 253 -7.68 -11.38 0.38
C PHE A 253 -8.72 -10.62 1.22
N THR A 254 -8.85 -9.30 1.07
CA THR A 254 -9.82 -8.48 1.83
C THR A 254 -11.25 -8.92 1.56
N SER A 255 -11.58 -9.23 0.30
CA SER A 255 -12.90 -9.74 -0.08
C SER A 255 -13.21 -11.12 0.52
N ALA A 256 -12.23 -12.05 0.52
CA ALA A 256 -12.42 -13.35 1.15
C ALA A 256 -12.54 -13.24 2.67
N ALA A 257 -11.68 -12.45 3.31
CA ALA A 257 -11.74 -12.18 4.75
C ALA A 257 -13.10 -11.61 5.16
N ALA A 258 -13.61 -10.62 4.43
CA ALA A 258 -14.92 -10.03 4.69
C ALA A 258 -16.06 -11.06 4.67
N ILE A 259 -16.04 -12.00 3.70
CA ILE A 259 -17.04 -13.06 3.59
C ILE A 259 -16.89 -14.07 4.74
N VAL A 260 -15.67 -14.52 5.05
CA VAL A 260 -15.41 -15.44 6.18
C VAL A 260 -15.86 -14.81 7.50
N ILE A 261 -15.56 -13.52 7.72
CA ILE A 261 -16.03 -12.78 8.89
C ILE A 261 -17.56 -12.76 8.92
N ALA A 262 -18.22 -12.33 7.85
CA ALA A 262 -19.68 -12.28 7.80
C ALA A 262 -20.31 -13.65 8.10
N THR A 263 -19.80 -14.72 7.51
CA THR A 263 -20.23 -16.10 7.78
C THR A 263 -20.06 -16.47 9.25
N SER A 264 -18.92 -16.17 9.87
CA SER A 264 -18.67 -16.47 11.28
C SER A 264 -19.67 -15.78 12.23
N GLN A 265 -20.25 -14.65 11.83
CA GLN A 265 -21.22 -13.88 12.62
C GLN A 265 -22.66 -14.36 12.45
N VAL A 266 -22.97 -15.12 11.41
CA VAL A 266 -24.34 -15.62 11.17
C VAL A 266 -24.87 -16.43 12.35
N LYS A 267 -24.00 -17.17 13.05
CA LYS A 267 -24.40 -17.97 14.22
C LYS A 267 -24.93 -17.09 15.37
N ASP A 268 -24.25 -15.98 15.65
CA ASP A 268 -24.61 -15.07 16.74
C ASP A 268 -25.79 -14.17 16.33
N LEU A 269 -25.93 -13.87 15.04
CA LEU A 269 -27.09 -13.17 14.48
C LEU A 269 -28.37 -14.00 14.60
N LEU A 270 -28.30 -15.32 14.38
CA LEU A 270 -29.43 -16.24 14.44
C LEU A 270 -29.62 -16.89 15.82
N GLY A 271 -28.71 -16.65 16.76
CA GLY A 271 -28.74 -17.21 18.10
C GLY A 271 -28.48 -18.72 18.17
N ILE A 272 -27.74 -19.30 17.22
CA ILE A 272 -27.42 -20.74 17.15
C ILE A 272 -25.97 -21.02 17.54
N ASN A 273 -25.66 -22.24 17.99
CA ASN A 273 -24.31 -22.61 18.42
C ASN A 273 -23.64 -23.55 17.40
N ILE A 274 -22.82 -22.98 16.52
CA ILE A 274 -22.07 -23.72 15.48
C ILE A 274 -20.59 -23.84 15.88
N LYS A 275 -20.04 -25.06 15.80
CA LYS A 275 -18.65 -25.38 16.17
C LYS A 275 -17.74 -25.70 14.97
N SER A 276 -18.11 -25.30 13.75
CA SER A 276 -17.23 -25.45 12.58
C SER A 276 -16.13 -24.38 12.54
N ASN A 277 -14.91 -24.81 12.25
CA ASN A 277 -13.77 -23.92 11.96
C ASN A 277 -13.56 -23.70 10.44
N SER A 278 -14.21 -24.50 9.58
CA SER A 278 -14.12 -24.36 8.12
C SER A 278 -15.31 -23.60 7.57
N PHE A 279 -15.09 -22.79 6.53
CA PHE A 279 -16.14 -22.05 5.83
C PHE A 279 -17.24 -22.97 5.30
N LEU A 280 -16.88 -24.04 4.58
CA LEU A 280 -17.87 -24.97 4.02
C LEU A 280 -18.59 -25.75 5.12
N GLY A 281 -17.84 -26.22 6.13
CA GLY A 281 -18.42 -26.92 7.28
C GLY A 281 -19.38 -26.05 8.10
N PHE A 282 -19.20 -24.73 8.10
CA PHE A 282 -20.13 -23.81 8.76
C PHE A 282 -21.50 -23.82 8.08
N TRP A 283 -21.52 -23.71 6.75
CA TRP A 283 -22.78 -23.70 5.99
C TRP A 283 -23.50 -25.05 6.03
N ASP A 284 -22.76 -26.15 6.06
CA ASP A 284 -23.31 -27.50 6.27
C ASP A 284 -23.97 -27.63 7.66
N GLN A 285 -23.25 -27.24 8.73
CA GLN A 285 -23.82 -27.23 10.09
C GLN A 285 -24.99 -26.27 10.24
N LEU A 286 -24.98 -25.12 9.56
CA LEU A 286 -26.09 -24.18 9.54
C LEU A 286 -27.34 -24.81 8.91
N ALA A 287 -27.19 -25.55 7.81
CA ALA A 287 -28.31 -26.23 7.16
C ALA A 287 -28.95 -27.28 8.09
N VAL A 288 -28.14 -27.98 8.90
CA VAL A 288 -28.63 -28.95 9.89
C VAL A 288 -29.34 -28.25 11.06
N HIS A 289 -28.78 -27.17 11.59
CA HIS A 289 -29.32 -26.48 12.79
C HIS A 289 -30.31 -25.34 12.45
N ILE A 290 -30.80 -25.27 11.21
CA ILE A 290 -31.70 -24.18 10.76
C ILE A 290 -33.01 -24.12 11.57
N ARG A 291 -33.42 -25.24 12.18
CA ARG A 291 -34.62 -25.33 13.02
C ARG A 291 -34.41 -24.82 14.46
N GLU A 292 -33.17 -24.60 14.88
CA GLU A 292 -32.81 -24.12 16.22
C GLU A 292 -32.69 -22.59 16.30
N ILE A 293 -33.05 -21.88 15.23
CA ILE A 293 -32.97 -20.42 15.16
C ILE A 293 -33.83 -19.78 16.25
N SER A 294 -33.20 -18.91 17.03
CA SER A 294 -33.90 -18.05 17.97
C SER A 294 -34.55 -16.90 17.21
N ILE A 295 -35.88 -16.89 17.17
CA ILE A 295 -36.64 -15.84 16.46
C ILE A 295 -36.34 -14.46 17.06
N GLY A 296 -36.16 -14.36 18.38
CA GLY A 296 -35.84 -13.09 19.03
C GLY A 296 -34.45 -12.57 18.66
N ASP A 297 -33.44 -13.44 18.61
CA ASP A 297 -32.10 -13.05 18.16
C ASP A 297 -32.10 -12.65 16.68
N GLY A 298 -32.72 -13.46 15.82
CA GLY A 298 -32.78 -13.20 14.37
C GLY A 298 -33.51 -11.89 14.03
N THR A 299 -34.66 -11.64 14.65
CA THR A 299 -35.42 -10.40 14.44
C THR A 299 -34.64 -9.18 14.93
N LEU A 300 -34.10 -9.23 16.16
CA LEU A 300 -33.30 -8.13 16.71
C LEU A 300 -32.07 -7.84 15.84
N GLY A 301 -31.34 -8.89 15.44
CA GLY A 301 -30.13 -8.77 14.61
C GLY A 301 -30.42 -8.16 13.23
N ILE A 302 -31.44 -8.63 12.53
CA ILE A 302 -31.84 -8.08 11.22
C ILE A 302 -32.31 -6.62 11.36
N THR A 303 -33.12 -6.31 12.38
CA THR A 303 -33.56 -4.94 12.64
C THR A 303 -32.37 -4.02 12.91
N CYS A 304 -31.41 -4.45 13.75
CA CYS A 304 -30.18 -3.71 14.01
C CYS A 304 -29.38 -3.46 12.71
N MET A 305 -29.26 -4.48 11.87
CA MET A 305 -28.55 -4.37 10.60
C MET A 305 -29.22 -3.35 9.66
N ILE A 306 -30.55 -3.38 9.53
CA ILE A 306 -31.31 -2.40 8.73
C ILE A 306 -31.10 -0.99 9.28
N VAL A 307 -31.23 -0.80 10.60
CA VAL A 307 -31.02 0.51 11.25
C VAL A 307 -29.59 1.02 11.02
N LEU A 308 -28.56 0.18 11.17
CA LEU A 308 -27.17 0.56 10.93
C LEU A 308 -26.93 1.00 9.47
N LEU A 309 -27.52 0.30 8.50
CA LEU A 309 -27.41 0.65 7.08
C LEU A 309 -28.18 1.94 6.75
N LEU A 310 -29.34 2.16 7.36
CA LEU A 310 -30.10 3.41 7.21
C LEU A 310 -29.34 4.60 7.82
N LEU A 311 -28.84 4.48 9.05
CA LEU A 311 -28.03 5.51 9.73
C LEU A 311 -26.73 5.82 8.96
N ARG A 312 -26.18 4.84 8.25
CA ARG A 312 -25.05 5.06 7.33
C ARG A 312 -25.48 5.90 6.12
N LYS A 313 -26.61 5.58 5.50
CA LYS A 313 -27.14 6.31 4.33
C LYS A 313 -27.55 7.75 4.66
N MET A 314 -27.87 8.04 5.93
CA MET A 314 -28.16 9.42 6.37
C MET A 314 -27.01 10.40 6.10
N LYS A 315 -25.76 9.94 6.03
CA LYS A 315 -24.60 10.78 5.64
C LYS A 315 -24.72 11.32 4.21
N ASP A 316 -25.39 10.59 3.32
CA ASP A 316 -25.50 10.94 1.91
C ASP A 316 -26.62 11.97 1.65
N ILE A 317 -27.46 12.25 2.66
CA ILE A 317 -28.50 13.28 2.59
C ILE A 317 -27.82 14.65 2.69
N GLN A 318 -27.56 15.27 1.54
CA GLN A 318 -27.02 16.62 1.47
C GLN A 318 -28.07 17.63 1.93
N ILE A 319 -27.87 18.22 3.11
CA ILE A 319 -28.70 19.33 3.60
C ILE A 319 -28.02 20.65 3.24
N GLY A 320 -28.60 21.34 2.27
CA GLY A 320 -28.24 22.71 1.84
C GLY A 320 -27.40 22.77 0.56
N PRO A 321 -27.26 23.97 -0.03
CA PRO A 321 -26.44 24.19 -1.22
C PRO A 321 -24.96 23.88 -0.95
N LEU A 322 -24.25 23.49 -2.02
CA LEU A 322 -22.86 22.99 -2.01
C LEU A 322 -21.82 24.05 -1.61
N ASP A 323 -22.22 25.33 -1.51
CA ASP A 323 -21.35 26.42 -1.10
C ASP A 323 -21.29 26.59 0.42
N ILE A 324 -20.09 26.35 0.96
CA ILE A 324 -19.76 26.35 2.39
C ILE A 324 -20.01 27.73 3.05
N LYS A 325 -20.15 28.80 2.25
CA LYS A 325 -20.29 30.17 2.75
C LYS A 325 -21.73 30.61 3.07
N GLU A 326 -22.76 29.90 2.60
CA GLU A 326 -24.17 30.31 2.77
C GLU A 326 -25.02 29.35 3.64
N LYS A 327 -24.40 28.48 4.46
CA LYS A 327 -25.18 27.66 5.40
C LYS A 327 -25.63 28.50 6.60
N SER A 328 -26.94 28.64 6.76
CA SER A 328 -27.55 29.20 7.98
C SER A 328 -27.08 28.43 9.22
N SER A 329 -26.93 29.11 10.37
CA SER A 329 -26.45 28.51 11.63
C SER A 329 -27.24 27.26 12.04
N GLY A 330 -28.55 27.23 11.77
CA GLY A 330 -29.39 26.04 12.00
C GLY A 330 -29.03 24.86 11.08
N GLN A 331 -28.75 25.12 9.80
CA GLN A 331 -28.33 24.07 8.85
C GLN A 331 -26.95 23.50 9.21
N ARG A 332 -26.04 24.33 9.73
CA ARG A 332 -24.72 23.87 10.21
C ARG A 332 -24.85 22.98 11.45
N MET A 333 -25.74 23.33 12.38
CA MET A 333 -26.02 22.52 13.56
C MET A 333 -26.65 21.17 13.17
N ILE A 334 -27.66 21.16 12.30
CA ILE A 334 -28.31 19.94 11.82
C ILE A 334 -27.30 19.04 11.08
N SER A 335 -26.48 19.61 10.19
CA SER A 335 -25.44 18.86 9.48
C SER A 335 -24.41 18.22 10.43
N SER A 336 -24.07 18.91 11.52
CA SER A 336 -23.13 18.40 12.52
C SER A 336 -23.74 17.27 13.35
N ILE A 337 -25.03 17.40 13.72
CA ILE A 337 -25.77 16.35 14.44
C ILE A 337 -25.92 15.10 13.57
N ILE A 338 -26.29 15.25 12.30
CA ILE A 338 -26.41 14.11 11.36
C ILE A 338 -25.06 13.41 11.18
N TRP A 339 -23.98 14.18 11.05
CA TRP A 339 -22.63 13.61 10.97
C TRP A 339 -22.27 12.84 12.26
N LEU A 340 -22.56 13.40 13.43
CA LEU A 340 -22.32 12.75 14.72
C LEU A 340 -23.12 11.45 14.84
N ILE A 341 -24.43 11.47 14.54
CA ILE A 341 -25.31 10.29 14.59
C ILE A 341 -24.83 9.21 13.62
N SER A 342 -24.47 9.59 12.38
CA SER A 342 -24.00 8.64 11.38
C SER A 342 -22.68 8.00 11.78
N THR A 343 -21.81 8.77 12.44
CA THR A 343 -20.49 8.28 12.88
C THR A 343 -20.60 7.44 14.16
N ALA A 344 -21.45 7.84 15.11
CA ALA A 344 -21.72 7.13 16.35
C ALA A 344 -22.76 5.98 16.22
N ARG A 345 -23.19 5.64 15.00
CA ARG A 345 -24.23 4.62 14.75
C ARG A 345 -24.01 3.28 15.48
N ASN A 346 -22.75 2.83 15.57
CA ASN A 346 -22.41 1.56 16.22
C ASN A 346 -22.71 1.59 17.72
N ILE A 347 -22.28 2.66 18.41
CA ILE A 347 -22.51 2.79 19.86
C ILE A 347 -23.97 3.07 20.16
N ILE A 348 -24.65 3.88 19.33
CA ILE A 348 -26.08 4.19 19.50
C ILE A 348 -26.92 2.92 19.47
N VAL A 349 -26.71 2.07 18.46
CA VAL A 349 -27.45 0.81 18.32
C VAL A 349 -27.14 -0.14 19.48
N VAL A 350 -25.87 -0.26 19.89
CA VAL A 350 -25.47 -1.15 20.99
C VAL A 350 -26.04 -0.68 22.33
N VAL A 351 -25.97 0.61 22.65
CA VAL A 351 -26.53 1.16 23.89
C VAL A 351 -28.05 1.00 23.93
N PHE A 352 -28.74 1.27 22.82
CA PHE A 352 -30.18 1.07 22.72
C PHE A 352 -30.56 -0.41 22.92
N CYS A 353 -29.84 -1.34 22.30
CA CYS A 353 -30.06 -2.77 22.49
C CYS A 353 -29.73 -3.24 23.91
N ALA A 354 -28.72 -2.67 24.55
CA ALA A 354 -28.39 -2.96 25.94
C ALA A 354 -29.50 -2.48 26.89
N LEU A 355 -30.06 -1.30 26.64
CA LEU A 355 -31.21 -0.80 27.39
C LEU A 355 -32.43 -1.71 27.22
N LEU A 356 -32.72 -2.14 25.99
CA LEU A 356 -33.77 -3.13 25.74
C LEU A 356 -33.50 -4.45 26.48
N GLY A 357 -32.26 -4.95 26.45
CA GLY A 357 -31.85 -6.15 27.18
C GLY A 357 -32.09 -6.02 28.69
N TYR A 358 -31.71 -4.88 29.28
CA TYR A 358 -31.98 -4.57 30.68
C TYR A 358 -33.47 -4.53 31.01
N LEU A 359 -34.28 -3.86 30.17
CA LEU A 359 -35.73 -3.79 30.37
C LEU A 359 -36.38 -5.17 30.29
N TYR A 360 -36.04 -5.99 29.29
CA TYR A 360 -36.59 -7.35 29.17
C TYR A 360 -36.14 -8.27 30.31
N GLN A 361 -34.89 -8.18 30.76
CA GLN A 361 -34.41 -8.94 31.91
C GLN A 361 -35.15 -8.56 33.20
N LYS A 362 -35.47 -7.28 33.40
CA LYS A 362 -36.28 -6.82 34.54
C LYS A 362 -37.71 -7.37 34.52
N HIS A 363 -38.29 -7.57 33.33
CA HIS A 363 -39.65 -8.11 33.16
C HIS A 363 -39.69 -9.65 33.11
N GLY A 364 -38.54 -10.34 33.17
CA GLY A 364 -38.46 -11.81 33.26
C GLY A 364 -38.61 -12.56 31.92
N ASN A 365 -38.95 -11.89 30.82
CA ASN A 365 -39.07 -12.49 29.50
C ASN A 365 -37.89 -12.07 28.63
N LEU A 366 -36.86 -12.91 28.50
CA LEU A 366 -35.68 -12.60 27.69
C LEU A 366 -35.75 -13.34 26.34
N PRO A 367 -36.09 -12.64 25.22
CA PRO A 367 -36.27 -13.30 23.92
C PRO A 367 -34.98 -13.52 23.14
N PHE A 368 -33.83 -12.98 23.59
CA PHE A 368 -32.55 -13.03 22.88
C PHE A 368 -31.38 -13.31 23.83
N LYS A 369 -30.26 -13.79 23.29
CA LYS A 369 -29.07 -14.17 24.05
C LYS A 369 -28.21 -12.95 24.36
N LEU A 370 -27.93 -12.77 25.66
CA LEU A 370 -27.08 -11.70 26.16
C LEU A 370 -25.59 -12.06 26.11
N SER A 371 -24.74 -11.03 26.18
CA SER A 371 -23.29 -11.16 26.27
C SER A 371 -22.86 -11.79 27.60
N SER A 372 -21.68 -12.39 27.62
CA SER A 372 -21.11 -12.99 28.83
C SER A 372 -20.71 -11.93 29.86
N TYR A 373 -20.55 -12.36 31.11
CA TYR A 373 -19.98 -11.51 32.17
C TYR A 373 -18.62 -10.96 31.75
N VAL A 374 -18.40 -9.67 32.01
CA VAL A 374 -17.15 -8.97 31.71
C VAL A 374 -16.52 -8.58 33.04
N GLU A 375 -15.29 -9.04 33.27
CA GLU A 375 -14.55 -8.70 34.49
C GLU A 375 -14.28 -7.19 34.55
N SER A 376 -14.68 -6.59 35.66
CA SER A 376 -14.52 -5.15 35.88
C SER A 376 -13.13 -4.80 36.36
N GLY A 377 -12.58 -3.69 35.86
CA GLY A 377 -11.30 -3.16 36.27
C GLY A 377 -10.24 -3.18 35.17
N LEU A 378 -9.16 -2.45 35.44
CA LEU A 378 -7.97 -2.42 34.59
C LEU A 378 -7.19 -3.74 34.75
N PRO A 379 -6.58 -4.24 33.66
CA PRO A 379 -5.74 -5.44 33.73
C PRO A 379 -4.48 -5.14 34.55
N ASP A 380 -4.05 -6.13 35.34
CA ASP A 380 -2.75 -6.06 36.01
C ASP A 380 -1.62 -6.06 34.97
N PHE A 381 -0.61 -5.22 35.18
CA PHE A 381 0.59 -5.26 34.37
C PHE A 381 1.43 -6.50 34.75
N LYS A 382 1.38 -7.53 33.90
CA LYS A 382 2.04 -8.82 34.14
C LYS A 382 2.74 -9.28 32.86
N PRO A 383 3.90 -9.95 32.95
CA PRO A 383 4.50 -10.56 31.77
C PRO A 383 3.53 -11.59 31.15
N PRO A 384 3.58 -11.80 29.82
CA PRO A 384 2.77 -12.81 29.17
C PRO A 384 3.07 -14.20 29.75
N PRO A 385 2.08 -15.11 29.79
CA PRO A 385 2.26 -16.44 30.36
C PRO A 385 3.22 -17.26 29.49
N PHE A 386 4.37 -17.59 30.07
CA PHE A 386 5.38 -18.47 29.45
C PHE A 386 5.18 -19.94 29.83
N GLU A 387 4.35 -20.21 30.85
CA GLU A 387 3.98 -21.54 31.32
C GLU A 387 2.50 -21.52 31.74
N ILE A 388 1.72 -22.52 31.30
CA ILE A 388 0.31 -22.66 31.67
C ILE A 388 0.06 -24.07 32.16
N ARG A 389 -0.70 -24.19 33.25
CA ARG A 389 -1.30 -25.46 33.68
C ARG A 389 -2.74 -25.54 33.17
N ALA A 390 -2.93 -26.23 32.05
CA ALA A 390 -4.26 -26.42 31.46
C ALA A 390 -4.74 -27.84 31.79
N GLY A 391 -5.57 -27.97 32.82
CA GLY A 391 -5.97 -29.28 33.34
C GLY A 391 -4.81 -30.00 34.02
N ASN A 392 -4.53 -31.24 33.60
CA ASN A 392 -3.44 -32.07 34.13
C ASN A 392 -2.11 -31.90 33.39
N GLU A 393 -2.07 -31.13 32.29
CA GLU A 393 -0.86 -30.90 31.50
C GLU A 393 -0.31 -29.49 31.79
N THR A 394 1.02 -29.41 31.95
CA THR A 394 1.73 -28.14 32.04
C THR A 394 2.41 -27.89 30.70
N TYR A 395 1.96 -26.87 29.98
CA TYR A 395 2.57 -26.46 28.72
C TYR A 395 3.69 -25.46 29.01
N ASN A 396 4.91 -25.83 28.64
CA ASN A 396 6.06 -24.93 28.67
C ASN A 396 6.06 -24.01 27.43
N PHE A 397 6.84 -22.93 27.46
CA PHE A 397 6.94 -21.96 26.36
C PHE A 397 7.18 -22.60 24.98
N VAL A 398 8.07 -23.59 24.91
CA VAL A 398 8.39 -24.30 23.65
C VAL A 398 7.18 -25.07 23.13
N GLU A 399 6.44 -25.73 24.02
CA GLU A 399 5.24 -26.49 23.66
C GLU A 399 4.11 -25.55 23.24
N MET A 400 3.90 -24.47 23.99
CA MET A 400 2.93 -23.44 23.63
C MET A 400 3.22 -22.87 22.24
N THR A 401 4.49 -22.52 21.98
CA THR A 401 4.96 -22.01 20.69
C THR A 401 4.76 -23.06 19.59
N SER A 402 5.07 -24.33 19.86
CA SER A 402 4.82 -25.41 18.90
C SER A 402 3.33 -25.60 18.58
N LYS A 403 2.44 -25.38 19.54
CA LYS A 403 0.98 -25.46 19.34
C LYS A 403 0.42 -24.28 18.55
N LEU A 404 1.02 -23.09 18.66
CA LEU A 404 0.66 -21.92 17.85
C LEU A 404 1.01 -22.11 16.36
N GLY A 405 1.96 -23.01 16.03
CA GLY A 405 2.24 -23.46 14.67
C GLY A 405 2.57 -22.33 13.69
N SER A 406 1.86 -22.29 12.55
CA SER A 406 2.03 -21.26 11.51
C SER A 406 1.62 -19.85 11.96
N GLY A 407 0.79 -19.75 13.01
CA GLY A 407 0.32 -18.47 13.55
C GLY A 407 1.45 -17.52 13.96
N ILE A 408 2.59 -18.06 14.38
CA ILE A 408 3.79 -17.29 14.78
C ILE A 408 4.32 -16.40 13.65
N LEU A 409 4.21 -16.84 12.41
CA LEU A 409 4.72 -16.07 11.26
C LEU A 409 3.61 -15.36 10.50
N VAL A 410 2.44 -16.00 10.41
CA VAL A 410 1.29 -15.50 9.65
C VAL A 410 0.64 -14.31 10.35
N VAL A 411 0.34 -14.41 11.66
CA VAL A 411 -0.35 -13.33 12.39
C VAL A 411 0.44 -12.02 12.35
N PRO A 412 1.77 -12.02 12.56
CA PRO A 412 2.60 -10.82 12.41
C PRO A 412 2.57 -10.21 11.02
N LEU A 413 2.69 -11.06 9.98
CA LEU A 413 2.72 -10.63 8.59
C LEU A 413 1.38 -9.99 8.19
N LEU A 414 0.27 -10.61 8.58
CA LEU A 414 -1.07 -10.08 8.31
C LEU A 414 -1.34 -8.79 9.10
N SER A 415 -0.91 -8.74 10.37
CA SER A 415 -1.01 -7.53 11.19
C SER A 415 -0.24 -6.36 10.53
N ILE A 416 1.00 -6.60 10.07
CA ILE A 416 1.80 -5.61 9.31
C ILE A 416 1.09 -5.20 8.02
N LEU A 417 0.58 -6.16 7.26
CA LEU A 417 -0.07 -5.89 5.98
C LEU A 417 -1.32 -5.02 6.14
N GLU A 418 -2.19 -5.33 7.11
CA GLU A 418 -3.38 -4.54 7.40
C GLU A 418 -2.99 -3.09 7.71
N ASN A 419 -2.02 -2.91 8.62
CA ASN A 419 -1.60 -1.59 9.06
C ASN A 419 -0.99 -0.76 7.93
N ILE A 420 -0.08 -1.35 7.14
CA ILE A 420 0.59 -0.63 6.06
C ILE A 420 -0.36 -0.36 4.89
N SER A 421 -1.27 -1.28 4.58
CA SER A 421 -2.29 -1.04 3.55
C SER A 421 -3.20 0.12 3.95
N LEU A 422 -3.62 0.17 5.22
CA LEU A 422 -4.37 1.28 5.80
C LEU A 422 -3.58 2.60 5.72
N ALA A 423 -2.32 2.60 6.16
CA ALA A 423 -1.48 3.79 6.14
C ALA A 423 -1.28 4.30 4.70
N LYS A 424 -1.00 3.41 3.74
CA LYS A 424 -0.87 3.76 2.30
C LYS A 424 -2.19 4.30 1.73
N PHE A 425 -3.33 3.75 2.15
CA PHE A 425 -4.66 4.18 1.70
C PHE A 425 -5.00 5.62 2.11
N PHE A 426 -4.59 6.05 3.32
CA PHE A 426 -4.85 7.40 3.84
C PHE A 426 -3.64 8.35 3.76
N ALA A 427 -2.57 7.97 3.05
CA ALA A 427 -1.35 8.77 3.01
C ALA A 427 -1.49 10.10 2.24
N ASP A 428 -2.60 10.36 1.54
CA ASP A 428 -2.84 11.58 0.73
C ASP A 428 -1.66 11.94 -0.19
N GLY A 429 -1.03 10.92 -0.80
CA GLY A 429 0.13 11.08 -1.68
C GLY A 429 1.49 11.20 -0.96
N LYS A 430 1.52 11.18 0.37
CA LYS A 430 2.76 11.07 1.15
C LYS A 430 3.31 9.64 1.09
N THR A 431 4.61 9.50 1.24
CA THR A 431 5.24 8.18 1.34
C THR A 431 5.07 7.63 2.75
N VAL A 432 4.75 6.33 2.84
CA VAL A 432 4.66 5.61 4.11
C VAL A 432 5.92 4.78 4.28
N ASP A 433 6.64 4.97 5.39
CA ASP A 433 7.80 4.14 5.72
C ASP A 433 7.32 2.83 6.34
N ALA A 434 7.24 1.79 5.49
CA ALA A 434 6.84 0.44 5.89
C ALA A 434 7.68 -0.10 7.05
N THR A 435 9.00 0.16 7.07
CA THR A 435 9.89 -0.36 8.12
C THR A 435 9.59 0.31 9.46
N GLN A 436 9.29 1.61 9.46
CA GLN A 436 8.92 2.32 10.68
C GLN A 436 7.56 1.85 11.22
N GLU A 437 6.59 1.64 10.34
CA GLU A 437 5.28 1.09 10.73
C GLU A 437 5.39 -0.33 11.29
N MET A 438 6.28 -1.16 10.77
CA MET A 438 6.57 -2.49 11.33
C MET A 438 7.15 -2.42 12.75
N LEU A 439 8.10 -1.50 12.99
CA LEU A 439 8.67 -1.30 14.33
C LEU A 439 7.63 -0.76 15.31
N ALA A 440 6.82 0.22 14.89
CA ALA A 440 5.76 0.79 15.71
C ALA A 440 4.73 -0.27 16.11
N LEU A 441 4.27 -1.06 15.14
CA LEU A 441 3.30 -2.13 15.36
C LEU A 441 3.87 -3.26 16.22
N GLY A 442 5.14 -3.61 16.02
CA GLY A 442 5.84 -4.57 16.86
C GLY A 442 5.94 -4.13 18.32
N ALA A 443 6.26 -2.85 18.56
CA ALA A 443 6.23 -2.27 19.90
C ALA A 443 4.82 -2.28 20.50
N CYS A 444 3.80 -1.96 19.71
CA CYS A 444 2.39 -2.00 20.14
C CYS A 444 1.96 -3.40 20.59
N ASN A 445 2.20 -4.44 19.79
CA ASN A 445 1.85 -5.82 20.16
C ASN A 445 2.68 -6.31 21.35
N LEU A 446 3.99 -6.03 21.37
CA LEU A 446 4.87 -6.42 22.46
C LEU A 446 4.40 -5.86 23.80
N ILE A 447 4.21 -4.54 23.89
CA ILE A 447 3.83 -3.86 25.15
C ILE A 447 2.38 -4.18 25.52
N SER A 448 1.47 -4.30 24.55
CA SER A 448 0.07 -4.63 24.84
C SER A 448 -0.09 -6.04 25.41
N SER A 449 0.81 -6.98 25.11
CA SER A 449 0.78 -8.31 25.73
C SER A 449 0.90 -8.28 27.26
N PHE A 450 1.57 -7.27 27.83
CA PHE A 450 1.73 -7.11 29.28
C PHE A 450 0.45 -6.69 30.02
N VAL A 451 -0.58 -6.31 29.27
CA VAL A 451 -1.92 -5.97 29.81
C VAL A 451 -2.99 -6.97 29.37
N GLY A 452 -2.57 -8.17 28.93
CA GLY A 452 -3.50 -9.23 28.54
C GLY A 452 -4.17 -9.01 27.19
N SER A 453 -3.50 -8.37 26.24
CA SER A 453 -4.00 -8.13 24.88
C SER A 453 -3.89 -9.38 23.99
N MET A 454 -4.89 -9.60 23.13
CA MET A 454 -4.74 -10.42 21.92
C MET A 454 -4.00 -9.63 20.83
N PRO A 455 -3.54 -10.26 19.73
CA PRO A 455 -2.89 -9.56 18.62
C PRO A 455 -3.76 -8.43 18.05
N ILE A 456 -3.10 -7.33 17.68
CA ILE A 456 -3.74 -6.09 17.22
C ILE A 456 -3.17 -5.59 15.89
N SER A 457 -3.94 -4.71 15.24
CA SER A 457 -3.50 -3.97 14.06
C SER A 457 -4.31 -2.67 13.87
N GLY A 458 -3.96 -1.87 12.87
CA GLY A 458 -4.77 -0.76 12.38
C GLY A 458 -5.94 -1.29 11.54
N ALA A 459 -7.18 -0.90 11.86
CA ALA A 459 -8.35 -1.30 11.07
C ALA A 459 -8.74 -0.24 10.03
N LEU A 460 -9.03 -0.66 8.79
CA LEU A 460 -9.50 0.22 7.71
C LEU A 460 -10.75 1.03 8.13
N SER A 461 -11.70 0.38 8.79
CA SER A 461 -12.96 1.01 9.23
C SER A 461 -12.73 2.12 10.25
N ARG A 462 -11.82 1.91 11.20
CA ARG A 462 -11.47 2.90 12.23
C ARG A 462 -10.62 4.02 11.66
N GLY A 463 -9.66 3.71 10.79
CA GLY A 463 -8.87 4.71 10.07
C GLY A 463 -9.72 5.62 9.20
N ALA A 464 -10.76 5.08 8.54
CA ALA A 464 -11.72 5.87 7.78
C ALA A 464 -12.51 6.85 8.68
N VAL A 465 -12.94 6.41 9.86
CA VAL A 465 -13.62 7.27 10.84
C VAL A 465 -12.66 8.33 11.39
N ASN A 466 -11.42 7.93 11.70
CA ASN A 466 -10.38 8.81 12.23
C ASN A 466 -10.04 9.93 11.24
N ASN A 467 -9.79 9.56 9.97
CA ASN A 467 -9.52 10.54 8.91
C ASN A 467 -10.73 11.41 8.59
N ALA A 468 -11.94 10.83 8.53
CA ALA A 468 -13.17 11.60 8.31
C ALA A 468 -13.51 12.57 9.45
N SER A 469 -13.02 12.30 10.66
CA SER A 469 -13.12 13.19 11.83
C SER A 469 -12.07 14.30 11.83
N GLY A 470 -11.16 14.30 10.84
CA GLY A 470 -10.17 15.36 10.66
C GLY A 470 -8.92 15.22 11.52
N VAL A 471 -8.58 14.00 11.98
CA VAL A 471 -7.37 13.74 12.79
C VAL A 471 -6.13 14.36 12.14
N LYS A 472 -5.31 15.01 12.96
CA LYS A 472 -4.10 15.72 12.52
C LYS A 472 -2.84 15.03 12.98
N THR A 473 -2.83 14.45 14.17
CA THR A 473 -1.65 13.78 14.74
C THR A 473 -1.97 12.41 15.33
N THR A 474 -0.95 11.63 15.67
CA THR A 474 -1.11 10.35 16.38
C THR A 474 -1.60 10.53 17.82
N PHE A 475 -1.69 11.77 18.32
CA PHE A 475 -2.23 12.08 19.65
C PHE A 475 -3.74 11.77 19.76
N GLY A 476 -4.48 11.75 18.65
CA GLY A 476 -5.88 11.31 18.65
C GLY A 476 -6.08 9.93 19.30
N GLY A 477 -5.08 9.05 19.17
CA GLY A 477 -5.06 7.74 19.82
C GLY A 477 -5.08 7.82 21.35
N VAL A 478 -4.44 8.81 21.97
CA VAL A 478 -4.43 8.99 23.43
C VAL A 478 -5.86 9.17 23.96
N TYR A 479 -6.66 10.01 23.30
CA TYR A 479 -8.07 10.22 23.66
C TYR A 479 -8.89 8.93 23.47
N THR A 480 -8.65 8.18 22.39
CA THR A 480 -9.26 6.85 22.20
C THR A 480 -8.93 5.91 23.37
N GLY A 481 -7.65 5.82 23.77
CA GLY A 481 -7.21 4.99 24.89
C GLY A 481 -7.85 5.39 26.22
N ILE A 482 -7.95 6.69 26.50
CA ILE A 482 -8.62 7.23 27.70
C ILE A 482 -10.11 6.85 27.72
N ILE A 483 -10.82 6.98 26.60
CA ILE A 483 -12.24 6.59 26.51
C ILE A 483 -12.43 5.09 26.77
N VAL A 484 -11.51 4.25 26.28
CA VAL A 484 -11.55 2.80 26.56
C VAL A 484 -11.28 2.50 28.03
N ILE A 485 -10.33 3.20 28.67
CA ILE A 485 -10.07 3.08 30.11
C ILE A 485 -11.30 3.46 30.93
N ILE A 486 -11.96 4.57 30.58
CA ILE A 486 -13.23 5.00 31.22
C ILE A 486 -14.29 3.90 31.05
N ALA A 487 -14.39 3.29 29.87
CA ALA A 487 -15.32 2.20 29.64
C ALA A 487 -15.03 0.95 30.49
N LEU A 488 -13.76 0.56 30.61
CA LEU A 488 -13.32 -0.56 31.46
C LEU A 488 -13.62 -0.32 32.95
N GLN A 489 -13.48 0.91 33.43
CA GLN A 489 -13.70 1.25 34.83
C GLN A 489 -15.18 1.42 35.19
N PHE A 490 -15.97 2.04 34.32
CA PHE A 490 -17.34 2.46 34.65
C PHE A 490 -18.44 1.72 33.88
N PHE A 491 -18.18 1.25 32.65
CA PHE A 491 -19.24 0.69 31.79
C PHE A 491 -19.29 -0.85 31.77
N THR A 492 -18.25 -1.52 32.27
CA THR A 492 -18.13 -2.98 32.26
C THR A 492 -19.32 -3.74 32.85
N PRO A 493 -19.90 -3.35 34.02
CA PRO A 493 -21.08 -4.03 34.57
C PRO A 493 -22.31 -4.00 33.64
N TYR A 494 -22.40 -3.00 32.76
CA TYR A 494 -23.52 -2.82 31.85
C TYR A 494 -23.36 -3.62 30.55
N PHE A 495 -22.16 -4.11 30.22
CA PHE A 495 -21.92 -4.86 28.99
C PHE A 495 -22.58 -6.23 28.95
N VAL A 496 -22.94 -6.79 30.11
CA VAL A 496 -23.69 -8.05 30.21
C VAL A 496 -25.06 -7.94 29.55
N TYR A 497 -25.68 -6.75 29.55
CA TYR A 497 -27.00 -6.54 28.96
C TYR A 497 -26.98 -6.42 27.43
N ILE A 498 -25.81 -6.45 26.78
CA ILE A 498 -25.70 -6.31 25.33
C ILE A 498 -26.13 -7.62 24.66
N PRO A 499 -27.12 -7.60 23.74
CA PRO A 499 -27.49 -8.79 22.97
C PRO A 499 -26.41 -9.19 21.97
N LYS A 500 -26.09 -10.49 21.87
CA LYS A 500 -25.09 -11.02 20.94
C LYS A 500 -25.45 -10.75 19.47
N ALA A 501 -26.74 -10.85 19.13
CA ALA A 501 -27.24 -10.54 17.80
C ALA A 501 -26.96 -9.11 17.35
N ALA A 502 -26.99 -8.14 18.28
CA ALA A 502 -26.68 -6.73 17.97
C ALA A 502 -25.19 -6.54 17.64
N LEU A 503 -24.29 -7.20 18.38
CA LEU A 503 -22.85 -7.18 18.10
C LEU A 503 -22.52 -7.83 16.75
N ALA A 504 -23.15 -8.97 16.44
CA ALA A 504 -23.03 -9.64 15.16
C ALA A 504 -23.49 -8.73 14.00
N ALA A 505 -24.63 -8.05 14.16
CA ALA A 505 -25.13 -7.09 13.18
C ALA A 505 -24.15 -5.91 12.95
N VAL A 506 -23.52 -5.40 14.01
CA VAL A 506 -22.49 -4.35 13.91
C VAL A 506 -21.28 -4.82 13.11
N ILE A 507 -20.80 -6.05 13.33
CA ILE A 507 -19.69 -6.60 12.55
C ILE A 507 -20.09 -6.79 11.08
N ILE A 508 -21.23 -7.43 10.81
CA ILE A 508 -21.69 -7.68 9.43
C ILE A 508 -21.85 -6.35 8.68
N ALA A 509 -22.50 -5.35 9.29
CA ALA A 509 -22.67 -4.04 8.68
C ALA A 509 -21.33 -3.29 8.43
N ALA A 510 -20.27 -3.61 9.18
CA ALA A 510 -18.94 -3.06 8.95
C ALA A 510 -18.20 -3.76 7.80
N VAL A 511 -18.24 -5.10 7.75
CA VAL A 511 -17.41 -5.88 6.80
C VAL A 511 -18.02 -6.02 5.41
N VAL A 512 -19.34 -5.90 5.24
CA VAL A 512 -20.00 -5.97 3.90
C VAL A 512 -19.39 -4.99 2.89
N PHE A 513 -18.88 -3.86 3.36
CA PHE A 513 -18.26 -2.83 2.52
C PHE A 513 -16.75 -3.00 2.31
N MET A 514 -16.14 -4.02 2.92
CA MET A 514 -14.75 -4.40 2.67
C MET A 514 -14.62 -5.27 1.41
N VAL A 515 -15.72 -5.77 0.84
CA VAL A 515 -15.69 -6.53 -0.40
C VAL A 515 -15.44 -5.60 -1.59
N GLU A 516 -14.28 -5.74 -2.23
CA GLU A 516 -13.77 -4.82 -3.26
C GLU A 516 -14.21 -5.19 -4.70
N LEU A 517 -15.52 -5.39 -4.92
CA LEU A 517 -16.04 -5.76 -6.25
C LEU A 517 -15.76 -4.71 -7.34
N HIS A 518 -15.56 -3.45 -6.93
CA HIS A 518 -15.32 -2.33 -7.84
C HIS A 518 -13.97 -2.41 -8.57
N VAL A 519 -12.99 -3.15 -8.04
CA VAL A 519 -11.64 -3.27 -8.61
C VAL A 519 -11.57 -4.29 -9.76
N ILE A 520 -12.50 -5.25 -9.78
CA ILE A 520 -12.54 -6.36 -10.76
C ILE A 520 -12.68 -5.83 -12.20
N LYS A 521 -13.58 -4.87 -12.43
CA LYS A 521 -13.84 -4.33 -13.78
C LYS A 521 -12.65 -3.54 -14.36
N PRO A 522 -12.01 -2.62 -13.61
CA PRO A 522 -10.74 -2.00 -14.02
C PRO A 522 -9.64 -3.01 -14.32
N MET A 523 -9.46 -4.03 -13.47
CA MET A 523 -8.46 -5.09 -13.69
C MET A 523 -8.71 -5.84 -15.01
N TRP A 524 -9.96 -6.26 -15.26
CA TRP A 524 -10.33 -6.96 -16.49
C TRP A 524 -10.07 -6.12 -17.75
N ARG A 525 -10.36 -4.81 -17.70
CA ARG A 525 -10.11 -3.89 -18.82
C ARG A 525 -8.64 -3.60 -19.05
N THR A 526 -7.80 -3.69 -18.02
CA THR A 526 -6.38 -3.37 -18.10
C THR A 526 -5.56 -4.58 -18.54
N LYS A 527 -5.58 -5.66 -17.76
CA LYS A 527 -4.78 -6.87 -18.01
C LYS A 527 -5.42 -8.08 -17.34
N LYS A 528 -5.98 -8.98 -18.17
CA LYS A 528 -6.69 -10.17 -17.68
C LYS A 528 -5.82 -11.09 -16.81
N LEU A 529 -4.50 -11.12 -17.01
CA LEU A 529 -3.59 -11.92 -16.20
C LEU A 529 -3.54 -11.48 -14.73
N ASP A 530 -3.87 -10.23 -14.42
CA ASP A 530 -3.84 -9.73 -13.04
C ASP A 530 -5.04 -10.24 -12.22
N LEU A 531 -6.07 -10.80 -12.87
CA LEU A 531 -7.18 -11.49 -12.21
C LEU A 531 -6.78 -12.86 -11.64
N ILE A 532 -5.75 -13.50 -12.19
CA ILE A 532 -5.30 -14.82 -11.73
C ILE A 532 -4.85 -14.77 -10.26
N PRO A 533 -3.90 -13.91 -9.84
CA PRO A 533 -3.52 -13.82 -8.44
C PRO A 533 -4.69 -13.38 -7.55
N ALA A 534 -5.55 -12.45 -7.99
CA ALA A 534 -6.71 -12.04 -7.20
C ALA A 534 -7.69 -13.19 -6.94
N PHE A 535 -8.08 -13.92 -7.98
CA PHE A 535 -9.03 -15.03 -7.87
C PHE A 535 -8.46 -16.21 -7.10
N ALA A 536 -7.18 -16.56 -7.34
CA ALA A 536 -6.50 -17.60 -6.59
C ALA A 536 -6.41 -17.24 -5.09
N THR A 537 -6.04 -15.99 -4.77
CA THR A 537 -6.00 -15.50 -3.39
C THR A 537 -7.39 -15.60 -2.76
N PHE A 538 -8.42 -15.10 -3.44
CA PHE A 538 -9.80 -15.12 -2.95
C PHE A 538 -10.28 -16.55 -2.66
N LEU A 539 -10.13 -17.47 -3.62
CA LEU A 539 -10.64 -18.82 -3.50
C LEU A 539 -9.89 -19.64 -2.45
N CYS A 540 -8.55 -19.57 -2.42
CA CYS A 540 -7.76 -20.26 -1.41
C CYS A 540 -8.00 -19.69 0.00
N SER A 541 -8.15 -18.37 0.12
CA SER A 541 -8.47 -17.71 1.40
C SER A 541 -9.84 -18.11 1.94
N LEU A 542 -10.82 -18.27 1.05
CA LEU A 542 -12.20 -18.60 1.41
C LEU A 542 -12.38 -20.10 1.72
N LEU A 543 -11.77 -20.99 0.92
CA LEU A 543 -12.04 -22.43 1.00
C LEU A 543 -11.06 -23.20 1.89
N ILE A 544 -9.81 -22.74 2.00
CA ILE A 544 -8.77 -23.46 2.75
C ILE A 544 -8.54 -22.76 4.09
N ARG A 545 -7.77 -21.68 4.08
CA ARG A 545 -7.47 -20.80 5.22
C ARG A 545 -7.03 -19.45 4.68
N LEU A 546 -7.31 -18.38 5.40
CA LEU A 546 -6.92 -17.01 5.04
C LEU A 546 -5.40 -16.87 4.86
N GLU A 547 -4.62 -17.55 5.71
CA GLU A 547 -3.16 -17.53 5.67
C GLU A 547 -2.56 -18.17 4.41
N VAL A 548 -3.14 -19.29 3.98
CA VAL A 548 -2.66 -20.01 2.80
C VAL A 548 -3.00 -19.21 1.55
N GLY A 549 -4.20 -18.62 1.52
CA GLY A 549 -4.66 -17.84 0.38
C GLY A 549 -3.76 -16.65 0.06
N ILE A 550 -3.31 -15.90 1.07
CA ILE A 550 -2.40 -14.77 0.82
C ILE A 550 -1.02 -15.24 0.34
N VAL A 551 -0.46 -16.31 0.93
CA VAL A 551 0.85 -16.85 0.51
C VAL A 551 0.79 -17.34 -0.93
N VAL A 552 -0.28 -18.04 -1.32
CA VAL A 552 -0.52 -18.48 -2.70
C VAL A 552 -0.63 -17.28 -3.65
N GLY A 553 -1.36 -16.24 -3.25
CA GLY A 553 -1.48 -15.00 -4.01
C GLY A 553 -0.13 -14.33 -4.29
N ILE A 554 0.67 -14.14 -3.24
CA ILE A 554 2.02 -13.57 -3.34
C ILE A 554 2.91 -14.46 -4.21
N ALA A 555 2.88 -15.78 -4.02
CA ALA A 555 3.66 -16.72 -4.80
C ALA A 555 3.32 -16.62 -6.30
N ILE A 556 2.05 -16.59 -6.67
CA ILE A 556 1.61 -16.42 -8.07
C ILE A 556 2.09 -15.08 -8.63
N ASN A 557 2.00 -14.00 -7.85
CA ASN A 557 2.46 -12.68 -8.26
C ASN A 557 3.98 -12.64 -8.50
N VAL A 558 4.76 -13.22 -7.58
CA VAL A 558 6.22 -13.35 -7.71
C VAL A 558 6.60 -14.24 -8.89
N ILE A 559 5.95 -15.39 -9.08
CA ILE A 559 6.17 -16.27 -10.23
C ILE A 559 5.88 -15.53 -11.55
N THR A 560 4.80 -14.74 -11.59
CA THR A 560 4.46 -13.94 -12.78
C THR A 560 5.54 -12.90 -13.07
N LEU A 561 6.05 -12.22 -12.03
CA LEU A 561 7.16 -11.27 -12.16
C LEU A 561 8.42 -11.97 -12.67
N LEU A 562 8.81 -13.08 -12.06
CA LEU A 562 9.98 -13.87 -12.45
C LEU A 562 9.85 -14.39 -13.89
N TYR A 563 8.66 -14.83 -14.31
CA TYR A 563 8.42 -15.26 -15.68
C TYR A 563 8.64 -14.11 -16.68
N THR A 564 8.14 -12.90 -16.37
CA THR A 564 8.37 -11.73 -17.24
C THR A 564 9.83 -11.29 -17.29
N LEU A 565 10.61 -11.58 -16.25
CA LEU A 565 12.06 -11.36 -16.25
C LEU A 565 12.81 -12.44 -17.04
N ALA A 566 12.36 -13.69 -16.99
CA ALA A 566 12.98 -14.83 -17.68
C ALA A 566 12.66 -14.91 -19.18
N ARG A 567 11.50 -14.42 -19.62
CA ARG A 567 11.07 -14.43 -21.03
C ARG A 567 10.75 -13.01 -21.52
N PRO A 568 11.77 -12.14 -21.68
CA PRO A 568 11.59 -10.79 -22.22
C PRO A 568 11.08 -10.83 -23.67
N ARG A 569 10.38 -9.80 -24.13
CA ARG A 569 9.99 -9.71 -25.54
C ARG A 569 11.19 -9.25 -26.35
N VAL A 570 11.50 -9.98 -27.40
CA VAL A 570 12.61 -9.67 -28.30
C VAL A 570 12.00 -9.31 -29.65
N ARG A 571 12.17 -8.05 -30.06
CA ARG A 571 11.80 -7.60 -31.40
C ARG A 571 12.95 -7.88 -32.35
N VAL A 572 12.63 -8.38 -33.53
CA VAL A 572 13.58 -8.69 -34.58
C VAL A 572 13.10 -8.02 -35.86
N GLU A 573 13.90 -7.10 -36.38
CA GLU A 573 13.57 -6.30 -37.56
C GLU A 573 14.75 -6.31 -38.54
N LYS A 574 14.47 -6.49 -39.83
CA LYS A 574 15.47 -6.31 -40.88
C LYS A 574 15.48 -4.85 -41.28
N GLN A 575 16.63 -4.19 -41.16
CA GLN A 575 16.79 -2.78 -41.51
C GLN A 575 17.84 -2.64 -42.61
N ILE A 576 17.76 -1.54 -43.35
CA ILE A 576 18.71 -1.16 -44.39
C ILE A 576 19.33 0.16 -43.94
N SER A 577 20.65 0.20 -43.90
CA SER A 577 21.40 1.42 -43.58
C SER A 577 21.19 2.47 -44.69
N GLU A 578 21.42 3.76 -44.40
CA GLU A 578 21.30 4.86 -45.36
C GLU A 578 22.05 4.62 -46.69
N PHE A 579 23.10 3.78 -46.65
CA PHE A 579 23.95 3.44 -47.80
C PHE A 579 23.63 2.05 -48.40
N GLY A 580 22.48 1.45 -48.08
CA GLY A 580 22.01 0.21 -48.72
C GLY A 580 22.49 -1.10 -48.09
N TYR A 581 23.21 -1.08 -46.97
CA TYR A 581 23.64 -2.30 -46.28
C TYR A 581 22.52 -2.90 -45.44
N GLU A 582 22.20 -4.18 -45.66
CA GLU A 582 21.19 -4.90 -44.89
C GLU A 582 21.75 -5.36 -43.54
N TYR A 583 21.00 -5.21 -42.46
CA TYR A 583 21.37 -5.74 -41.15
C TYR A 583 20.13 -6.12 -40.34
N LEU A 584 20.31 -7.04 -39.40
CA LEU A 584 19.24 -7.52 -38.53
C LEU A 584 19.35 -6.84 -37.17
N VAL A 585 18.36 -6.02 -36.80
CA VAL A 585 18.30 -5.38 -35.49
C VAL A 585 17.47 -6.24 -34.56
N ILE A 586 18.07 -6.59 -33.41
CA ILE A 586 17.42 -7.33 -32.35
C ILE A 586 17.36 -6.45 -31.12
N THR A 587 16.16 -6.08 -30.71
CA THR A 587 15.93 -5.20 -29.55
C THR A 587 15.20 -5.98 -28.45
N PRO A 588 15.90 -6.44 -27.41
CA PRO A 588 15.28 -6.90 -26.17
C PRO A 588 14.56 -5.74 -25.46
N ASP A 589 13.36 -5.98 -24.93
CA ASP A 589 12.58 -4.96 -24.22
C ASP A 589 13.02 -4.72 -22.76
N ARG A 590 13.91 -5.58 -22.22
CA ARG A 590 14.32 -5.60 -20.81
C ARG A 590 15.81 -5.92 -20.65
N SER A 591 16.29 -5.78 -19.42
CA SER A 591 17.67 -6.12 -19.05
C SER A 591 17.96 -7.62 -19.13
N LEU A 592 19.22 -7.95 -19.46
CA LEU A 592 19.72 -9.30 -19.54
C LEU A 592 20.14 -9.78 -18.15
N VAL A 593 19.39 -10.72 -17.60
CA VAL A 593 19.64 -11.33 -16.29
C VAL A 593 19.77 -12.83 -16.45
N PHE A 594 20.32 -13.53 -15.46
CA PHE A 594 20.60 -14.96 -15.50
C PHE A 594 19.42 -15.83 -15.99
N PRO A 595 18.13 -15.53 -15.69
CA PRO A 595 17.02 -16.34 -16.19
C PRO A 595 16.72 -16.11 -17.68
N SER A 596 17.06 -14.94 -18.23
CA SER A 596 16.70 -14.55 -19.61
C SER A 596 17.79 -14.75 -20.64
N VAL A 597 19.06 -14.84 -20.23
CA VAL A 597 20.19 -14.86 -21.18
C VAL A 597 20.09 -16.01 -22.19
N GLU A 598 19.78 -17.23 -21.75
CA GLU A 598 19.74 -18.38 -22.65
C GLU A 598 18.56 -18.28 -23.63
N TYR A 599 17.43 -17.71 -23.18
CA TYR A 599 16.32 -17.45 -24.08
C TYR A 599 16.66 -16.37 -25.11
N VAL A 600 17.24 -15.25 -24.69
CA VAL A 600 17.63 -14.17 -25.62
C VAL A 600 18.66 -14.69 -26.61
N ARG A 601 19.68 -15.44 -26.15
CA ARG A 601 20.66 -16.11 -26.99
C ARG A 601 19.98 -17.02 -28.03
N ALA A 602 19.08 -17.92 -27.59
CA ALA A 602 18.37 -18.80 -28.50
C ALA A 602 17.55 -18.04 -29.57
N VAL A 603 16.90 -16.94 -29.18
CA VAL A 603 16.16 -16.09 -30.12
C VAL A 603 17.11 -15.38 -31.10
N VAL A 604 18.22 -14.81 -30.62
CA VAL A 604 19.24 -14.15 -31.45
C VAL A 604 19.85 -15.13 -32.44
N THR A 605 20.28 -16.30 -31.98
CA THR A 605 20.85 -17.36 -32.83
C THR A 605 19.84 -17.83 -33.87
N LYS A 606 18.57 -18.07 -33.48
CA LYS A 606 17.51 -18.48 -34.40
C LYS A 606 17.19 -17.41 -35.44
N ALA A 607 17.18 -16.14 -35.03
CA ALA A 607 16.96 -14.99 -35.90
C ALA A 607 18.11 -14.82 -36.91
N GLY A 608 19.36 -14.89 -36.45
CA GLY A 608 20.55 -14.84 -37.31
C GLY A 608 20.58 -15.98 -38.35
N LEU A 609 20.17 -17.19 -37.97
CA LEU A 609 20.10 -18.34 -38.88
C LEU A 609 18.97 -18.24 -39.92
N LYS A 610 17.73 -18.02 -39.46
CA LYS A 610 16.55 -18.06 -40.34
C LYS A 610 16.34 -16.79 -41.15
N GLN A 611 16.49 -15.63 -40.51
CA GLN A 611 16.21 -14.33 -41.12
C GLN A 611 17.48 -13.66 -41.67
N GLY A 612 18.63 -13.93 -41.04
CA GLY A 612 19.93 -13.43 -41.47
C GLY A 612 20.63 -14.28 -42.54
N LEU A 613 20.04 -15.43 -42.94
CA LEU A 613 20.65 -16.41 -43.86
C LEU A 613 22.11 -16.77 -43.49
N SER A 614 22.46 -16.66 -42.19
CA SER A 614 23.82 -16.82 -41.65
C SER A 614 24.90 -15.90 -42.24
N SER A 615 24.54 -14.86 -42.99
CA SER A 615 25.53 -13.99 -43.66
C SER A 615 25.32 -12.48 -43.45
N ILE A 616 24.13 -12.10 -42.99
CA ILE A 616 23.74 -10.71 -42.70
C ILE A 616 24.22 -10.33 -41.29
N PRO A 617 24.83 -9.15 -41.09
CA PRO A 617 25.20 -8.66 -39.77
C PRO A 617 24.03 -8.61 -38.79
N VAL A 618 24.28 -9.01 -37.54
CA VAL A 618 23.29 -8.92 -36.45
C VAL A 618 23.70 -7.83 -35.48
N VAL A 619 22.80 -6.89 -35.23
CA VAL A 619 22.97 -5.76 -34.31
C VAL A 619 22.02 -5.96 -33.13
N ILE A 620 22.57 -6.14 -31.93
CA ILE A 620 21.79 -6.18 -30.69
C ILE A 620 21.70 -4.77 -30.13
N ASP A 621 20.50 -4.23 -30.14
CA ASP A 621 20.20 -2.92 -29.56
C ASP A 621 20.04 -3.03 -28.04
N CYS A 622 21.00 -2.47 -27.33
CA CYS A 622 21.15 -2.55 -25.88
C CYS A 622 20.55 -1.36 -25.14
N ARG A 623 19.75 -0.50 -25.79
CA ARG A 623 19.09 0.66 -25.15
C ARG A 623 18.31 0.32 -23.87
N HIS A 624 17.70 -0.86 -23.80
CA HIS A 624 16.92 -1.32 -22.66
C HIS A 624 17.70 -2.22 -21.67
N ILE A 625 18.96 -2.53 -21.96
CA ILE A 625 19.82 -3.34 -21.10
C ILE A 625 20.50 -2.44 -20.06
N GLN A 626 19.95 -2.42 -18.84
CA GLN A 626 20.38 -1.55 -17.74
C GLN A 626 21.50 -2.18 -16.89
N GLY A 627 21.55 -3.51 -16.84
CA GLY A 627 22.50 -4.29 -16.07
C GLY A 627 22.59 -5.71 -16.59
N ALA A 628 23.66 -6.40 -16.20
CA ALA A 628 23.90 -7.81 -16.47
C ALA A 628 24.56 -8.47 -15.25
N ASP A 629 24.34 -9.77 -15.06
CA ASP A 629 25.07 -10.56 -14.08
C ASP A 629 26.13 -11.46 -14.74
N PHE A 630 26.90 -12.17 -13.93
CA PHE A 630 27.97 -13.06 -14.41
C PHE A 630 27.46 -14.15 -15.38
N THR A 631 26.29 -14.72 -15.10
CA THR A 631 25.69 -15.75 -15.96
C THR A 631 25.25 -15.15 -17.30
N ALA A 632 24.67 -13.95 -17.27
CA ALA A 632 24.33 -13.19 -18.47
C ALA A 632 25.59 -12.87 -19.30
N ALA A 633 26.67 -12.43 -18.65
CA ALA A 633 27.94 -12.16 -19.32
C ALA A 633 28.53 -13.41 -19.98
N LYS A 634 28.51 -14.55 -19.29
CA LYS A 634 28.97 -15.84 -19.85
C LYS A 634 28.12 -16.30 -21.04
N GLY A 635 26.80 -16.12 -20.96
CA GLY A 635 25.90 -16.43 -22.06
C GLY A 635 26.11 -15.52 -23.28
N VAL A 636 26.38 -14.22 -23.06
CA VAL A 636 26.75 -13.27 -24.12
C VAL A 636 28.11 -13.61 -24.73
N LYS A 637 29.10 -14.01 -23.93
CA LYS A 637 30.38 -14.52 -24.44
C LYS A 637 30.18 -15.73 -25.35
N SER A 638 29.41 -16.73 -24.89
CA SER A 638 29.13 -17.90 -25.73
C SER A 638 28.38 -17.54 -27.00
N LEU A 639 27.48 -16.54 -26.95
CA LEU A 639 26.80 -16.01 -28.13
C LEU A 639 27.78 -15.35 -29.11
N ILE A 640 28.74 -14.56 -28.62
CA ILE A 640 29.80 -13.96 -29.45
C ILE A 640 30.63 -15.07 -30.10
N ASP A 641 31.11 -16.04 -29.31
CA ASP A 641 31.92 -17.15 -29.80
C ASP A 641 31.19 -17.97 -30.88
N ASP A 642 29.87 -18.18 -30.73
CA ASP A 642 29.04 -18.87 -31.72
C ASP A 642 28.93 -18.11 -33.05
N PHE A 643 28.86 -16.78 -33.01
CA PHE A 643 28.78 -15.91 -34.18
C PHE A 643 30.14 -15.77 -34.89
N VAL A 644 31.22 -15.65 -34.12
CA VAL A 644 32.61 -15.65 -34.64
C VAL A 644 32.92 -16.96 -35.37
N ARG A 645 32.55 -18.12 -34.80
CA ARG A 645 32.73 -19.43 -35.46
C ARG A 645 31.98 -19.56 -36.79
N ARG A 646 30.90 -18.79 -36.99
CA ARG A 646 30.10 -18.78 -38.22
C ARG A 646 30.54 -17.70 -39.21
N ASN A 647 31.55 -16.91 -38.86
CA ASN A 647 31.98 -15.75 -39.64
C ASN A 647 30.85 -14.74 -39.89
N GLN A 648 29.93 -14.61 -38.91
CA GLN A 648 28.81 -13.68 -38.95
C GLN A 648 29.02 -12.58 -37.91
N PRO A 649 29.06 -11.29 -38.30
CA PRO A 649 29.39 -10.22 -37.37
C PRO A 649 28.21 -9.96 -36.41
N LEU A 650 28.55 -9.89 -35.13
CA LEU A 650 27.63 -9.53 -34.05
C LEU A 650 28.08 -8.20 -33.45
N ILE A 651 27.20 -7.21 -33.47
CA ILE A 651 27.47 -5.85 -33.01
C ILE A 651 26.53 -5.50 -31.86
N PHE A 652 27.05 -4.95 -30.77
CA PHE A 652 26.25 -4.43 -29.67
C PHE A 652 26.12 -2.91 -29.78
N TYR A 653 24.90 -2.41 -29.95
CA TYR A 653 24.59 -0.99 -30.11
C TYR A 653 24.02 -0.38 -28.83
N ASN A 654 24.41 0.85 -28.47
CA ASN A 654 23.93 1.59 -27.29
C ASN A 654 24.15 0.86 -25.95
N VAL A 655 25.36 0.34 -25.71
CA VAL A 655 25.67 -0.39 -24.48
C VAL A 655 26.07 0.58 -23.37
N LYS A 656 25.48 0.42 -22.18
CA LYS A 656 25.90 1.21 -21.01
C LYS A 656 27.33 0.86 -20.56
N PRO A 657 28.14 1.83 -20.10
CA PRO A 657 29.51 1.57 -19.61
C PRO A 657 29.58 0.52 -18.49
N SER A 658 28.60 0.52 -17.58
CA SER A 658 28.50 -0.47 -16.50
C SER A 658 28.25 -1.90 -16.99
N VAL A 659 27.65 -2.07 -18.18
CA VAL A 659 27.41 -3.39 -18.79
C VAL A 659 28.63 -3.81 -19.61
N ILE A 660 29.31 -2.87 -20.26
CA ILE A 660 30.56 -3.11 -20.99
C ILE A 660 31.62 -3.72 -20.06
N SER A 661 31.81 -3.15 -18.85
CA SER A 661 32.79 -3.68 -17.89
C SER A 661 32.48 -5.13 -17.48
N ILE A 662 31.21 -5.48 -17.34
CA ILE A 662 30.74 -6.83 -17.00
C ILE A 662 30.99 -7.80 -18.16
N PHE A 663 30.71 -7.41 -19.40
CA PHE A 663 30.95 -8.24 -20.59
C PHE A 663 32.44 -8.39 -20.91
N GLN A 664 33.24 -7.34 -20.73
CA GLN A 664 34.70 -7.41 -20.89
C GLN A 664 35.36 -8.29 -19.81
N GLY A 665 34.79 -8.31 -18.59
CA GLY A 665 35.27 -9.13 -17.48
C GLY A 665 35.35 -10.63 -17.79
N VAL A 666 34.51 -11.14 -18.70
CA VAL A 666 34.55 -12.56 -19.12
C VAL A 666 35.49 -12.84 -20.30
N ARG A 667 36.19 -11.83 -20.83
CA ARG A 667 37.14 -11.90 -21.96
C ARG A 667 36.55 -12.64 -23.19
N PRO A 668 35.58 -12.05 -23.90
CA PRO A 668 35.05 -12.57 -25.16
C PRO A 668 36.09 -12.48 -26.30
N ALA A 669 35.94 -13.31 -27.35
CA ALA A 669 36.87 -13.35 -28.48
C ALA A 669 36.91 -12.03 -29.29
N GLU A 670 35.75 -11.53 -29.71
CA GLU A 670 35.61 -10.26 -30.45
C GLU A 670 34.37 -9.49 -29.95
N PHE A 671 34.56 -8.54 -29.03
CA PHE A 671 33.47 -7.72 -28.52
C PHE A 671 33.36 -6.39 -29.26
N ASN A 672 32.51 -6.37 -30.28
CA ASN A 672 32.23 -5.17 -31.07
C ASN A 672 31.07 -4.37 -30.46
N CYS A 673 31.38 -3.20 -29.89
CA CYS A 673 30.38 -2.30 -29.33
C CYS A 673 30.42 -0.91 -29.98
N CYS A 674 29.25 -0.32 -30.21
CA CYS A 674 29.11 1.04 -30.73
C CYS A 674 28.01 1.80 -29.99
N ASN A 675 28.19 3.12 -29.85
CA ASN A 675 27.23 4.00 -29.16
C ASN A 675 26.61 5.05 -30.09
N THR A 676 27.20 5.29 -31.26
CA THR A 676 26.66 6.23 -32.25
C THR A 676 26.27 5.50 -33.53
N GLU A 677 25.28 6.05 -34.23
CA GLU A 677 24.81 5.53 -35.50
C GLU A 677 25.90 5.58 -36.59
N GLN A 678 26.76 6.61 -36.55
CA GLN A 678 27.94 6.70 -37.42
C GLN A 678 28.94 5.55 -37.19
N GLN A 679 29.26 5.22 -35.94
CA GLN A 679 30.14 4.09 -35.62
C GLN A 679 29.54 2.75 -36.05
N LEU A 680 28.23 2.59 -35.84
CA LEU A 680 27.51 1.41 -36.32
C LEU A 680 27.64 1.29 -37.84
N HIS A 681 27.46 2.40 -38.56
CA HIS A 681 27.57 2.44 -40.01
C HIS A 681 28.99 2.10 -40.49
N GLU A 682 30.03 2.66 -39.87
CA GLU A 682 31.43 2.35 -40.19
C GLU A 682 31.76 0.86 -40.03
N MET A 683 31.28 0.23 -38.95
CA MET A 683 31.47 -1.22 -38.74
C MET A 683 30.72 -2.06 -39.77
N LEU A 684 29.51 -1.68 -40.16
CA LEU A 684 28.77 -2.36 -41.22
C LEU A 684 29.48 -2.21 -42.57
N LYS A 685 29.95 -1.00 -42.90
CA LYS A 685 30.71 -0.74 -44.13
C LYS A 685 31.99 -1.57 -44.19
N GLY A 686 32.75 -1.63 -43.09
CA GLY A 686 33.97 -2.43 -42.99
C GLY A 686 33.73 -3.91 -43.27
N TYR A 687 32.65 -4.48 -42.72
CA TYR A 687 32.28 -5.87 -42.98
C TYR A 687 31.90 -6.14 -44.44
N TYR A 688 31.02 -5.31 -45.02
CA TYR A 688 30.60 -5.49 -46.41
C TYR A 688 31.76 -5.31 -47.40
N PHE A 689 32.69 -4.41 -47.09
CA PHE A 689 33.91 -4.21 -47.88
C PHE A 689 34.85 -5.44 -47.81
N SER A 690 35.10 -5.98 -46.61
CA SER A 690 35.88 -7.20 -46.43
C SER A 690 35.24 -8.40 -47.14
N LYS A 691 33.92 -8.55 -47.05
CA LYS A 691 33.17 -9.60 -47.75
C LYS A 691 33.28 -9.47 -49.28
N MET A 692 33.24 -8.26 -49.82
CA MET A 692 33.46 -8.03 -51.26
C MET A 692 34.89 -8.39 -51.70
N GLN A 693 35.91 -8.04 -50.92
CA GLN A 693 37.30 -8.42 -51.22
C GLN A 693 37.54 -9.94 -51.19
N THR A 694 36.81 -10.65 -50.34
CA THR A 694 36.91 -12.12 -50.23
C THR A 694 36.17 -12.85 -51.37
N LEU A 695 35.29 -12.15 -52.11
CA LEU A 695 34.57 -12.67 -53.28
C LEU A 695 35.29 -12.37 -54.60
N THR A 696 36.24 -11.43 -54.61
CA THR A 696 37.06 -11.07 -55.78
C THR A 696 38.43 -11.76 -55.82
N LEU A 697 38.80 -12.48 -54.76
CA LEU A 697 39.89 -13.46 -54.70
C LEU A 697 39.30 -14.87 -54.86
#